data_AF-A0A929ZD76-F1
#
_entry.id   AF-A0A929ZD76-F1
#
_cell.length_a   1.000
_cell.length_b   1.000
_cell.length_c   1.000
_cell.angle_alpha   90.00
_cell.angle_beta   90.00
_cell.angle_gamma   90.00
#
_symmetry.space_group_name_H-M   'P 1'
#
loop_
_entity.id
_entity.type
_entity.pdbx_description
1 polymer ?
#
loop_
_entity_poly.entity_id
_entity_poly.type
_entity_poly.pdbx_seq_one_letter_code
_entity_poly.pdbx_strand_id
1 'polypeptide(L)'
;MEKLKSLLTVPYRQENYKRFTADFLNDMEAVPLQEQTDIPPMFKNTIQSYTIFGKYEDNVGKSVIVLSVKVKNNSSAPKAQRNFVAYLLENQFTDFNAALVAYFDDTRKNWKLSFVTIEYEFNENGVELQFKPAKRFSFLVGEDEPTRTYFQQLNPIYESNTNPSLEQITEAFSVSRLSKDFYEEYKNKFFELYDYLSTNNVFKNEANRVGYRGEDGVKKFTTTFCKKTMGQIMFLHFIQKKGWIGVTSEWGDGDKSYLLNSTKNFTGNYFNDFLEPLFYNALNAKRDNDEYLGKKIPFLNGGLFQAIENYDWENTDFEIPNDFWFNDKETGLLNVLSQYNFTVDEADPEEQEVAIDPEMLGKIFESLLDTNDRSSLGAFYTPREIVHFMCEESLAARLAKMLNLDYDSILNYVRYGDALKETDFIKGLAEDIDECVSEFTIVDPAVGSGAFLVGMLNQIVKLRTNLLELTNKKIDKYEIKLQTIQNSLYGVDLEYDAVEIAKLRLWLSLIVDQETNGDAPKPLPNLNFHLRVGNSLVDTFENIKLWNVRWRGSKKEAKADLQMNLFNTDTVEVILKRLKDAKVKFFNTSDEHEKQKLSRQIELEQMELIRAELVAQGKYGVFYRIEDMIKNKTKPFFIWELEFEEVYKNDGFDIVIANPPYVQLQKDGGKLANELKDQGYETFARTGDIYCIFYEKGLNLLKDKGILCYITSNKWMRSGYGEKLRGYLADNYNPLKLIDYAGNKIFESATVDVNTLIACKEKNKGKTLAVTVDDGCTRNLSDYLQQHYSENNFNSSDNWILLNPIETSIKNKIEQYGTPLSEWNIQINYGIKTGYNDAFIIDESTKNALIASDPKSAELIRPILRGKDIK
;
A
#
# COMPACT_ATOMS: atom_id res chain seq x y z
N MET A 1 -32.54 -7.79 14.89
CA MET A 1 -32.32 -7.39 13.48
C MET A 1 -33.42 -6.51 12.85
N GLU A 2 -34.73 -6.88 12.83
CA GLU A 2 -35.77 -6.05 12.15
C GLU A 2 -36.02 -4.66 12.77
N LYS A 3 -35.87 -4.51 14.09
CA LYS A 3 -36.02 -3.21 14.78
C LYS A 3 -34.92 -2.22 14.40
N LEU A 4 -33.68 -2.68 14.32
CA LEU A 4 -32.54 -1.85 13.93
C LEU A 4 -32.65 -1.43 12.45
N LYS A 5 -33.16 -2.34 11.60
CA LYS A 5 -33.51 -2.06 10.19
C LYS A 5 -34.45 -0.88 10.05
N SER A 6 -35.60 -0.90 10.73
CA SER A 6 -36.60 0.18 10.57
C SER A 6 -36.14 1.56 11.05
N LEU A 7 -35.09 1.65 11.87
CA LEU A 7 -34.54 2.92 12.38
C LEU A 7 -33.50 3.54 11.44
N LEU A 8 -32.64 2.73 10.81
CA LEU A 8 -31.47 3.20 10.07
C LEU A 8 -31.64 3.15 8.54
N THR A 9 -32.61 2.42 7.98
CA THR A 9 -32.84 2.35 6.52
C THR A 9 -33.79 3.42 5.99
N VAL A 10 -33.90 4.55 6.71
CA VAL A 10 -34.82 5.63 6.39
C VAL A 10 -34.08 6.96 6.44
N PRO A 11 -34.57 8.01 5.75
CA PRO A 11 -34.03 9.36 5.90
C PRO A 11 -33.97 9.78 7.37
N TYR A 12 -32.99 10.61 7.73
CA TYR A 12 -32.76 10.99 9.11
C TYR A 12 -34.04 11.54 9.76
N ARG A 13 -34.41 10.97 10.91
CA ARG A 13 -35.49 11.44 11.76
C ARG A 13 -35.00 11.49 13.19
N GLN A 14 -35.15 12.65 13.82
CA GLN A 14 -34.73 12.90 15.21
C GLN A 14 -35.29 11.85 16.20
N GLU A 15 -36.54 11.43 16.03
CA GLU A 15 -37.17 10.40 16.88
C GLU A 15 -36.53 9.01 16.70
N ASN A 16 -36.21 8.64 15.46
CA ASN A 16 -35.58 7.35 15.16
C ASN A 16 -34.16 7.32 15.72
N TYR A 17 -33.40 8.39 15.54
CA TYR A 17 -32.04 8.48 16.06
C TYR A 17 -32.02 8.43 17.59
N LYS A 18 -32.91 9.17 18.26
CA LYS A 18 -33.08 9.11 19.72
C LYS A 18 -33.35 7.69 20.22
N ARG A 19 -34.24 6.97 19.53
CA ARG A 19 -34.59 5.59 19.90
C ARG A 19 -33.42 4.65 19.67
N PHE A 20 -32.74 4.78 18.54
CA PHE A 20 -31.55 4.02 18.23
C PHE A 20 -30.48 4.20 19.31
N THR A 21 -30.13 5.43 19.69
CA THR A 21 -29.04 5.69 20.64
C THR A 21 -29.39 5.24 22.06
N ALA A 22 -30.66 5.35 22.46
CA ALA A 22 -31.12 4.84 23.76
C ALA A 22 -30.99 3.30 23.83
N ASP A 23 -31.44 2.58 22.80
CA ASP A 23 -31.33 1.12 22.76
C ASP A 23 -29.88 0.64 22.56
N PHE A 24 -29.07 1.39 21.78
CA PHE A 24 -27.69 1.03 21.48
C PHE A 24 -26.74 1.21 22.67
N LEU A 25 -26.96 2.25 23.49
CA LEU A 25 -26.11 2.56 24.66
C LEU A 25 -26.72 2.06 25.99
N ASN A 26 -28.00 1.67 26.00
CA ASN A 26 -28.81 1.28 27.16
C ASN A 26 -28.99 2.39 28.21
N ASP A 27 -27.95 2.74 28.98
CA ASP A 27 -28.00 3.70 30.10
C ASP A 27 -27.59 5.13 29.68
N MET A 28 -28.13 5.63 28.57
CA MET A 28 -27.87 7.01 28.13
C MET A 28 -28.68 8.03 28.96
N GLU A 29 -28.00 9.00 29.58
CA GLU A 29 -28.64 10.15 30.23
C GLU A 29 -29.13 11.14 29.16
N ALA A 30 -30.43 11.11 28.87
CA ALA A 30 -31.03 11.98 27.86
C ALA A 30 -31.18 13.43 28.36
N VAL A 31 -30.86 14.39 27.49
CA VAL A 31 -31.05 15.83 27.76
C VAL A 31 -32.23 16.41 26.98
N PRO A 32 -32.82 17.54 27.41
CA PRO A 32 -33.82 18.24 26.61
C PRO A 32 -33.27 18.61 25.23
N LEU A 33 -33.96 18.20 24.18
CA LEU A 33 -33.53 18.44 22.81
C LEU A 33 -33.64 19.94 22.51
N GLN A 34 -32.49 20.59 22.34
CA GLN A 34 -32.39 21.99 21.92
C GLN A 34 -31.46 22.07 20.71
N GLU A 35 -32.00 22.62 19.62
CA GLU A 35 -31.22 22.90 18.42
C GLU A 35 -30.38 24.17 18.64
N GLN A 36 -29.07 24.02 18.51
CA GLN A 36 -28.11 25.09 18.64
C GLN A 36 -27.72 25.60 17.25
N THR A 37 -27.92 26.90 17.02
CA THR A 37 -27.61 27.57 15.75
C THR A 37 -26.39 28.49 15.85
N ASP A 38 -25.82 28.65 17.04
CA ASP A 38 -24.59 29.43 17.24
C ASP A 38 -23.35 28.59 16.89
N ILE A 39 -22.99 28.63 15.61
CA ILE A 39 -21.86 27.89 15.05
C ILE A 39 -20.64 28.81 14.97
N PRO A 40 -19.42 28.36 15.37
CA PRO A 40 -18.21 29.16 15.23
C PRO A 40 -18.00 29.64 13.78
N PRO A 41 -17.52 30.88 13.55
CA PRO A 41 -17.42 31.47 12.21
C PRO A 41 -16.73 30.59 11.16
N MET A 42 -15.68 29.86 11.56
CA MET A 42 -14.94 28.95 10.68
C MET A 42 -15.75 27.76 10.14
N PHE A 43 -16.81 27.33 10.85
CA PHE A 43 -17.64 26.20 10.46
C PHE A 43 -18.98 26.62 9.83
N LYS A 44 -19.34 27.92 9.88
CA LYS A 44 -20.62 28.44 9.37
C LYS A 44 -20.84 28.18 7.88
N ASN A 45 -19.78 27.92 7.11
CA ASN A 45 -19.90 27.57 5.69
C ASN A 45 -20.38 26.13 5.46
N THR A 46 -20.19 25.24 6.44
CA THR A 46 -20.47 23.81 6.33
C THR A 46 -21.61 23.36 7.25
N ILE A 47 -21.65 23.88 8.47
CA ILE A 47 -22.58 23.46 9.53
C ILE A 47 -23.70 24.47 9.67
N GLN A 48 -24.94 23.98 9.75
CA GLN A 48 -26.15 24.79 9.94
C GLN A 48 -26.57 24.83 11.42
N SER A 49 -26.62 23.67 12.07
CA SER A 49 -27.01 23.54 13.48
C SER A 49 -26.55 22.20 14.05
N TYR A 50 -26.61 22.05 15.37
CA TYR A 50 -26.43 20.76 16.05
C TYR A 50 -27.41 20.59 17.22
N THR A 51 -27.73 19.34 17.56
CA THR A 51 -28.66 19.01 18.65
C THR A 51 -28.04 17.94 19.53
N ILE A 52 -28.07 18.15 20.85
CA ILE A 52 -27.54 17.19 21.82
C ILE A 52 -28.69 16.29 22.29
N PHE A 53 -28.46 14.97 22.29
CA PHE A 53 -29.45 13.96 22.68
C PHE A 53 -29.22 13.45 24.10
N GLY A 54 -27.95 13.32 24.50
CA GLY A 54 -27.62 12.80 25.82
C GLY A 54 -26.14 12.55 26.01
N LYS A 55 -25.84 12.00 27.18
CA LYS A 55 -24.51 11.63 27.64
C LYS A 55 -24.52 10.15 27.99
N TYR A 56 -23.41 9.47 27.74
CA TYR A 56 -23.22 8.08 28.10
C TYR A 56 -21.87 7.92 28.79
N GLU A 57 -21.82 7.12 29.85
CA GLU A 57 -20.60 6.75 30.55
C GLU A 57 -20.51 5.23 30.56
N ASP A 58 -19.37 4.68 30.14
CA ASP A 58 -19.14 3.25 30.14
C ASP A 58 -18.75 2.72 31.52
N ASN A 59 -18.70 1.39 31.66
CA ASN A 59 -18.39 0.73 32.93
C ASN A 59 -16.94 0.97 33.44
N VAL A 60 -16.10 1.64 32.64
CA VAL A 60 -14.69 1.95 32.93
C VAL A 60 -14.50 3.47 33.14
N GLY A 61 -15.59 4.25 33.13
CA GLY A 61 -15.57 5.70 33.36
C GLY A 61 -15.21 6.53 32.13
N LYS A 62 -15.25 5.96 30.92
CA LYS A 62 -15.08 6.72 29.67
C LYS A 62 -16.43 7.22 29.17
N SER A 63 -16.45 8.46 28.71
CA SER A 63 -17.68 9.20 28.40
C SER A 63 -17.84 9.48 26.90
N VAL A 64 -19.07 9.33 26.41
CA VAL A 64 -19.48 9.56 25.03
C VAL A 64 -20.63 10.56 25.00
N ILE A 65 -20.51 11.61 24.19
CA ILE A 65 -21.62 12.54 23.94
C ILE A 65 -22.41 12.13 22.69
N VAL A 66 -23.74 12.20 22.76
CA VAL A 66 -24.61 11.84 21.65
C VAL A 66 -25.22 13.11 21.07
N LEU A 67 -24.96 13.37 19.79
CA LEU A 67 -25.46 14.56 19.10
C LEU A 67 -25.83 14.28 17.64
N SER A 68 -26.54 15.22 17.02
CA SER A 68 -26.70 15.28 15.57
C SER A 68 -26.23 16.63 15.05
N VAL A 69 -25.73 16.65 13.81
CA VAL A 69 -25.22 17.84 13.15
C VAL A 69 -25.95 17.98 11.81
N LYS A 70 -26.69 19.07 11.67
CA LYS A 70 -27.30 19.46 10.41
C LYS A 70 -26.26 20.20 9.57
N VAL A 71 -25.90 19.63 8.43
CA VAL A 71 -24.96 20.25 7.49
C VAL A 71 -25.74 21.06 6.45
N LYS A 72 -25.10 22.06 5.84
CA LYS A 72 -25.72 22.78 4.72
C LYS A 72 -25.99 21.83 3.56
N ASN A 73 -27.08 22.06 2.84
CA ASN A 73 -27.50 21.23 1.71
C ASN A 73 -26.37 21.02 0.70
N ASN A 74 -26.15 19.76 0.30
CA ASN A 74 -25.07 19.33 -0.59
C ASN A 74 -23.64 19.65 -0.10
N SER A 75 -23.44 19.97 1.18
CA SER A 75 -22.10 20.11 1.74
C SER A 75 -21.48 18.73 1.96
N SER A 76 -20.41 18.46 1.20
CA SER A 76 -19.59 17.25 1.29
C SER A 76 -18.21 17.56 1.87
N ALA A 77 -18.14 18.31 2.98
CA ALA A 77 -16.87 18.62 3.66
C ALA A 77 -16.64 17.75 4.93
N PRO A 78 -16.28 16.46 4.79
CA PRO A 78 -15.87 15.56 5.87
C PRO A 78 -15.02 16.21 6.94
N LYS A 79 -13.89 16.81 6.54
CA LYS A 79 -12.91 17.40 7.45
C LYS A 79 -13.51 18.52 8.29
N ALA A 80 -14.32 19.38 7.69
CA ALA A 80 -14.99 20.46 8.42
C ALA A 80 -16.05 19.94 9.40
N GLN A 81 -16.73 18.83 9.06
CA GLN A 81 -17.67 18.16 9.96
C GLN A 81 -16.95 17.51 11.15
N ARG A 82 -15.87 16.77 10.89
CA ARG A 82 -15.02 16.15 11.92
C ARG A 82 -14.41 17.21 12.83
N ASN A 83 -13.78 18.23 12.26
CA ASN A 83 -13.14 19.31 13.01
C ASN A 83 -14.15 20.12 13.82
N PHE A 84 -15.41 20.22 13.37
CA PHE A 84 -16.46 20.84 14.16
C PHE A 84 -16.76 20.02 15.44
N VAL A 85 -16.88 18.69 15.32
CA VAL A 85 -17.11 17.83 16.50
C VAL A 85 -15.86 17.76 17.38
N ALA A 86 -14.67 17.74 16.80
CA ALA A 86 -13.41 17.87 17.54
C ALA A 86 -13.39 19.16 18.35
N TYR A 87 -13.68 20.30 17.70
CA TYR A 87 -13.80 21.60 18.36
C TYR A 87 -14.81 21.57 19.51
N LEU A 88 -15.96 20.90 19.35
CA LEU A 88 -16.95 20.77 20.42
C LEU A 88 -16.41 19.96 21.59
N LEU A 89 -15.74 18.82 21.33
CA LEU A 89 -15.10 18.00 22.36
C LEU A 89 -13.97 18.76 23.09
N GLU A 90 -13.20 19.56 22.36
CA GLU A 90 -12.07 20.35 22.90
C GLU A 90 -12.51 21.57 23.71
N ASN A 91 -13.62 22.22 23.35
CA ASN A 91 -13.97 23.53 23.90
C ASN A 91 -15.25 23.54 24.74
N GLN A 92 -16.21 22.66 24.44
CA GLN A 92 -17.52 22.63 25.11
C GLN A 92 -17.75 21.34 25.90
N PHE A 93 -17.14 20.24 25.50
CA PHE A 93 -17.34 18.90 26.06
C PHE A 93 -16.01 18.25 26.46
N THR A 94 -15.17 19.00 27.18
CA THR A 94 -13.79 18.60 27.56
C THR A 94 -13.73 17.29 28.35
N ASP A 95 -14.78 16.99 29.12
CA ASP A 95 -14.87 15.77 29.93
C ASP A 95 -15.26 14.53 29.11
N PHE A 96 -15.40 14.63 27.78
CA PHE A 96 -15.81 13.54 26.89
C PHE A 96 -14.66 12.99 26.07
N ASN A 97 -14.60 11.66 25.96
CA ASN A 97 -13.57 10.96 25.17
C ASN A 97 -13.99 10.79 23.70
N ALA A 98 -15.29 10.77 23.42
CA ALA A 98 -15.81 10.54 22.08
C ALA A 98 -17.20 11.15 21.89
N ALA A 99 -17.64 11.21 20.63
CA ALA A 99 -18.98 11.61 20.23
C ALA A 99 -19.61 10.59 19.26
N LEU A 100 -20.87 10.22 19.51
CA LEU A 100 -21.73 9.51 18.57
C LEU A 100 -22.62 10.53 17.84
N VAL A 101 -22.43 10.65 16.52
CA VAL A 101 -22.90 11.78 15.73
C VAL A 101 -23.71 11.33 14.51
N ALA A 102 -24.92 11.88 14.34
CA ALA A 102 -25.66 11.78 13.09
C ALA A 102 -25.48 13.05 12.24
N TYR A 103 -24.84 12.93 11.07
CA TYR A 103 -24.75 14.03 10.10
C TYR A 103 -25.82 13.89 9.03
N PHE A 104 -26.62 14.93 8.82
CA PHE A 104 -27.74 14.91 7.87
C PHE A 104 -27.96 16.29 7.23
N ASP A 105 -28.71 16.32 6.13
CA ASP A 105 -29.30 17.53 5.55
C ASP A 105 -30.75 17.26 5.12
N ASP A 106 -31.43 18.30 4.61
CA ASP A 106 -32.85 18.21 4.22
C ASP A 106 -33.05 17.64 2.80
N THR A 107 -31.97 17.41 2.05
CA THR A 107 -32.01 17.05 0.62
C THR A 107 -31.74 15.58 0.37
N ARG A 108 -30.79 14.99 1.10
CA ARG A 108 -30.35 13.60 0.94
C ARG A 108 -31.26 12.66 1.70
N LYS A 109 -31.55 11.51 1.09
CA LYS A 109 -32.28 10.40 1.72
C LYS A 109 -31.37 9.49 2.55
N ASN A 110 -30.07 9.58 2.34
CA ASN A 110 -29.04 8.94 3.14
C ASN A 110 -28.37 9.96 4.09
N TRP A 111 -27.81 9.47 5.19
CA TRP A 111 -27.18 10.25 6.25
C TRP A 111 -26.02 9.46 6.86
N LYS A 112 -25.13 10.12 7.60
CA LYS A 112 -23.94 9.47 8.18
C LYS A 112 -24.10 9.26 9.67
N LEU A 113 -24.01 8.01 10.11
CA LEU A 113 -23.86 7.66 11.52
C LEU A 113 -22.36 7.55 11.83
N SER A 114 -21.84 8.42 12.69
CA SER A 114 -20.40 8.53 12.91
C SER A 114 -20.00 8.43 14.37
N PHE A 115 -18.84 7.88 14.62
CA PHE A 115 -18.19 7.84 15.92
C PHE A 115 -16.88 8.64 15.82
N VAL A 116 -16.78 9.72 16.58
CA VAL A 116 -15.64 10.64 16.59
C VAL A 116 -14.90 10.49 17.92
N THR A 117 -13.60 10.23 17.90
CA THR A 117 -12.79 10.08 19.11
C THR A 117 -11.70 11.14 19.19
N ILE A 118 -11.41 11.60 20.40
CA ILE A 118 -10.23 12.42 20.71
C ILE A 118 -9.40 11.69 21.77
N GLU A 119 -8.08 11.70 21.61
CA GLU A 119 -7.15 11.14 22.58
C GLU A 119 -6.31 12.29 23.17
N TYR A 120 -6.05 12.22 24.48
CA TYR A 120 -5.25 13.18 25.23
C TYR A 120 -3.89 12.55 25.60
N GLU A 121 -2.82 13.33 25.55
CA GLU A 121 -1.53 12.96 26.15
C GLU A 121 -1.23 13.85 27.37
N PHE A 122 -0.85 13.20 28.46
CA PHE A 122 -0.35 13.85 29.67
C PHE A 122 1.16 13.66 29.74
N ASN A 123 1.92 14.73 29.95
CA ASN A 123 3.34 14.62 30.27
C ASN A 123 3.54 14.14 31.72
N GLU A 124 4.75 13.69 32.06
CA GLU A 124 5.12 13.14 33.38
C GLU A 124 4.83 14.08 34.57
N ASN A 125 4.58 15.37 34.31
CA ASN A 125 4.28 16.40 35.31
C ASN A 125 2.79 16.80 35.36
N GLY A 126 1.90 16.14 34.63
CA GLY A 126 0.45 16.37 34.70
C GLY A 126 0.00 17.73 34.15
N VAL A 127 0.78 18.37 33.28
CA VAL A 127 0.42 19.62 32.60
C VAL A 127 0.19 19.34 31.12
N GLU A 128 -1.04 19.47 30.66
CA GLU A 128 -1.44 19.20 29.27
C GLU A 128 -0.72 20.09 28.25
N LEU A 129 -0.46 19.56 27.04
CA LEU A 129 -0.93 20.13 25.76
C LEU A 129 -0.22 19.51 24.55
N GLN A 130 -0.79 18.44 23.99
CA GLN A 130 -0.90 18.28 22.54
C GLN A 130 -2.13 17.40 22.22
N PHE A 131 -3.01 17.93 21.37
CA PHE A 131 -4.23 17.26 20.94
C PHE A 131 -3.90 16.30 19.80
N LYS A 132 -4.39 15.05 19.85
CA LYS A 132 -4.41 14.21 18.66
C LYS A 132 -5.45 14.75 17.68
N PRO A 133 -5.20 14.72 16.36
CA PRO A 133 -6.25 14.94 15.38
C PRO A 133 -7.42 13.98 15.65
N ALA A 134 -8.64 14.53 15.75
CA ALA A 134 -9.82 13.71 16.00
C ALA A 134 -9.99 12.67 14.89
N LYS A 135 -10.24 11.41 15.26
CA LYS A 135 -10.55 10.35 14.30
C LYS A 135 -12.04 10.24 14.14
N ARG A 136 -12.51 10.04 12.91
CA ARG A 136 -13.93 9.80 12.63
C ARG A 136 -14.12 8.50 11.87
N PHE A 137 -15.00 7.65 12.40
CA PHE A 137 -15.48 6.44 11.76
C PHE A 137 -16.94 6.63 11.37
N SER A 138 -17.32 6.41 10.12
CA SER A 138 -18.67 6.70 9.63
C SER A 138 -19.29 5.54 8.87
N PHE A 139 -20.53 5.18 9.22
CA PHE A 139 -21.43 4.42 8.38
C PHE A 139 -22.30 5.36 7.54
N LEU A 140 -22.39 5.09 6.23
CA LEU A 140 -23.43 5.68 5.39
C LEU A 140 -24.70 4.81 5.52
N VAL A 141 -25.79 5.44 5.97
CA VAL A 141 -27.08 4.78 6.26
C VAL A 141 -28.23 5.54 5.59
N GLY A 142 -29.40 4.92 5.47
CA GLY A 142 -30.61 5.56 4.94
C GLY A 142 -31.25 4.76 3.80
N GLU A 143 -32.07 5.44 2.98
CA GLU A 143 -32.73 4.81 1.82
C GLU A 143 -31.68 4.43 0.77
N ASP A 144 -31.86 3.27 0.13
CA ASP A 144 -31.00 2.72 -0.94
C ASP A 144 -29.55 2.32 -0.55
N GLU A 145 -29.18 2.42 0.73
CA GLU A 145 -27.87 1.96 1.23
C GLU A 145 -27.86 0.47 1.59
N PRO A 146 -26.81 -0.30 1.24
CA PRO A 146 -26.69 -1.69 1.64
C PRO A 146 -26.65 -1.86 3.15
N THR A 147 -27.51 -2.74 3.64
CA THR A 147 -27.91 -2.80 5.04
C THR A 147 -27.05 -3.71 5.90
N ARG A 148 -26.52 -4.79 5.31
CA ARG A 148 -25.92 -5.90 6.06
C ARG A 148 -24.67 -5.48 6.84
N THR A 149 -23.85 -4.59 6.30
CA THR A 149 -22.58 -4.15 6.90
C THR A 149 -22.76 -3.52 8.30
N TYR A 150 -23.52 -2.43 8.41
CA TYR A 150 -23.69 -1.75 9.69
C TYR A 150 -24.64 -2.52 10.63
N PHE A 151 -25.53 -3.37 10.10
CA PHE A 151 -26.30 -4.28 10.96
C PHE A 151 -25.43 -5.38 11.57
N GLN A 152 -24.56 -6.04 10.81
CA GLN A 152 -23.66 -7.07 11.37
C GLN A 152 -22.74 -6.50 12.45
N GLN A 153 -22.29 -5.25 12.30
CA GLN A 153 -21.40 -4.62 13.27
C GLN A 153 -22.11 -4.06 14.50
N LEU A 154 -23.26 -3.39 14.32
CA LEU A 154 -23.97 -2.73 15.42
C LEU A 154 -24.93 -3.68 16.16
N ASN A 155 -25.48 -4.71 15.50
CA ASN A 155 -26.47 -5.61 16.10
C ASN A 155 -25.95 -6.41 17.32
N PRO A 156 -24.69 -6.88 17.37
CA PRO A 156 -24.14 -7.52 18.56
C PRO A 156 -24.22 -6.63 19.81
N ILE A 157 -24.01 -5.32 19.68
CA ILE A 157 -24.17 -4.37 20.78
C ILE A 157 -25.65 -4.09 21.04
N TYR A 158 -26.40 -3.77 19.98
CA TYR A 158 -27.82 -3.40 20.06
C TYR A 158 -28.71 -4.50 20.69
N GLU A 159 -28.38 -5.79 20.51
CA GLU A 159 -29.14 -6.90 21.09
C GLU A 159 -28.60 -7.40 22.44
N SER A 160 -27.41 -6.95 22.86
CA SER A 160 -26.76 -7.44 24.09
C SER A 160 -27.51 -7.06 25.38
N ASN A 161 -28.34 -6.00 25.34
CA ASN A 161 -28.97 -5.39 26.52
C ASN A 161 -27.97 -5.07 27.66
N THR A 162 -26.69 -4.88 27.33
CA THR A 162 -25.63 -4.51 28.27
C THR A 162 -24.99 -3.19 27.85
N ASN A 163 -24.52 -2.42 28.82
CA ASN A 163 -23.79 -1.17 28.59
C ASN A 163 -22.48 -1.45 27.82
N PRO A 164 -22.34 -0.99 26.56
CA PRO A 164 -21.15 -1.27 25.76
C PRO A 164 -19.95 -0.44 26.21
N SER A 165 -18.78 -1.05 26.34
CA SER A 165 -17.55 -0.28 26.59
C SER A 165 -17.18 0.59 25.38
N LEU A 166 -16.40 1.66 25.61
CA LEU A 166 -15.90 2.50 24.52
C LEU A 166 -15.12 1.68 23.47
N GLU A 167 -14.38 0.65 23.91
CA GLU A 167 -13.66 -0.27 23.01
C GLU A 167 -14.62 -1.10 22.16
N GLN A 168 -15.73 -1.58 22.72
CA GLN A 168 -16.75 -2.30 21.96
C GLN A 168 -17.42 -1.40 20.92
N ILE A 169 -17.74 -0.15 21.29
CA ILE A 169 -18.28 0.84 20.35
C ILE A 169 -17.26 1.13 19.24
N THR A 170 -15.99 1.37 19.61
CA THR A 170 -14.91 1.63 18.64
C THR A 170 -14.75 0.47 17.66
N GLU A 171 -14.73 -0.77 18.15
CA GLU A 171 -14.62 -1.98 17.32
C GLU A 171 -15.86 -2.18 16.43
N ALA A 172 -17.05 -1.80 16.90
CA ALA A 172 -18.28 -1.85 16.08
C ALA A 172 -18.33 -0.76 14.99
N PHE A 173 -17.42 0.21 15.01
CA PHE A 173 -17.22 1.19 13.94
C PHE A 173 -15.88 0.95 13.21
N SER A 174 -15.24 -0.21 13.43
CA SER A 174 -13.92 -0.51 12.86
C SER A 174 -14.00 -1.09 11.43
N VAL A 175 -13.26 -0.48 10.50
CA VAL A 175 -13.06 -0.99 9.14
C VAL A 175 -12.34 -2.34 9.14
N SER A 176 -11.46 -2.59 10.11
CA SER A 176 -10.62 -3.79 10.13
C SER A 176 -11.46 -5.08 10.29
N ARG A 177 -12.50 -5.02 11.13
CA ARG A 177 -13.43 -6.14 11.34
C ARG A 177 -14.22 -6.47 10.08
N LEU A 178 -14.83 -5.46 9.47
CA LEU A 178 -15.53 -5.61 8.18
C LEU A 178 -14.62 -6.23 7.13
N SER A 179 -13.38 -5.73 7.11
CA SER A 179 -12.42 -6.16 6.13
C SER A 179 -12.04 -7.61 6.28
N LYS A 180 -11.90 -8.09 7.51
CA LYS A 180 -11.58 -9.48 7.80
C LYS A 180 -12.68 -10.45 7.36
N ASP A 181 -13.94 -10.12 7.66
CA ASP A 181 -15.07 -10.99 7.30
C ASP A 181 -15.24 -11.09 5.78
N PHE A 182 -15.23 -9.95 5.08
CA PHE A 182 -15.27 -9.92 3.62
C PHE A 182 -14.08 -10.66 3.00
N TYR A 183 -12.88 -10.47 3.56
CA TYR A 183 -11.68 -11.11 3.08
C TYR A 183 -11.80 -12.64 3.11
N GLU A 184 -12.27 -13.22 4.22
CA GLU A 184 -12.46 -14.67 4.32
C GLU A 184 -13.52 -15.17 3.32
N GLU A 185 -14.65 -14.46 3.16
CA GLU A 185 -15.67 -14.81 2.15
C GLU A 185 -15.12 -14.76 0.71
N TYR A 186 -14.39 -13.69 0.36
CA TYR A 186 -13.77 -13.52 -0.96
C TYR A 186 -12.68 -14.58 -1.21
N LYS A 187 -11.86 -14.86 -0.21
CA LYS A 187 -10.82 -15.90 -0.26
C LYS A 187 -11.41 -17.29 -0.49
N ASN A 188 -12.51 -17.61 0.20
CA ASN A 188 -13.19 -18.89 -0.02
C ASN A 188 -13.70 -19.01 -1.46
N LYS A 189 -14.20 -17.92 -2.05
CA LYS A 189 -14.58 -17.88 -3.46
C LYS A 189 -13.41 -18.03 -4.42
N PHE A 190 -12.24 -17.50 -4.07
CA PHE A 190 -11.03 -17.74 -4.85
C PHE A 190 -10.69 -19.24 -4.92
N PHE A 191 -10.68 -19.94 -3.79
CA PHE A 191 -10.36 -21.38 -3.77
C PHE A 191 -11.42 -22.22 -4.46
N GLU A 192 -12.71 -21.88 -4.29
CA GLU A 192 -13.81 -22.55 -5.01
C GLU A 192 -13.63 -22.46 -6.54
N LEU A 193 -13.27 -21.28 -7.06
CA LEU A 193 -12.97 -21.10 -8.49
C LEU A 193 -11.69 -21.82 -8.91
N TYR A 194 -10.63 -21.72 -8.09
CA TYR A 194 -9.35 -22.37 -8.35
C TYR A 194 -9.49 -23.88 -8.46
N ASP A 195 -10.23 -24.52 -7.54
CA ASP A 195 -10.46 -25.96 -7.54
C ASP A 195 -11.28 -26.41 -8.75
N TYR A 196 -12.29 -25.62 -9.14
CA TYR A 196 -13.07 -25.85 -10.34
C TYR A 196 -12.19 -25.82 -11.60
N LEU A 197 -11.43 -24.74 -11.81
CA LEU A 197 -10.57 -24.58 -12.99
C LEU A 197 -9.41 -25.59 -13.01
N SER A 198 -8.82 -25.90 -11.86
CA SER A 198 -7.75 -26.89 -11.71
C SER A 198 -8.20 -28.32 -12.00
N THR A 199 -9.51 -28.59 -12.07
CA THR A 199 -10.07 -29.89 -12.45
C THR A 199 -10.66 -29.90 -13.86
N ASN A 200 -10.94 -28.73 -14.44
CA ASN A 200 -11.55 -28.58 -15.75
C ASN A 200 -10.56 -28.88 -16.90
N ASN A 201 -10.88 -29.87 -17.76
CA ASN A 201 -10.01 -30.30 -18.84
C ASN A 201 -9.93 -29.28 -20.00
N VAL A 202 -11.01 -28.55 -20.29
CA VAL A 202 -11.02 -27.53 -21.35
C VAL A 202 -10.07 -26.40 -20.96
N PHE A 203 -10.17 -25.92 -19.72
CA PHE A 203 -9.28 -24.90 -19.17
C PHE A 203 -7.81 -25.35 -19.16
N LYS A 204 -7.52 -26.60 -18.78
CA LYS A 204 -6.15 -27.16 -18.83
C LYS A 204 -5.59 -27.21 -20.24
N ASN A 205 -6.39 -27.60 -21.23
CA ASN A 205 -5.94 -27.64 -22.62
C ASN A 205 -5.59 -26.24 -23.12
N GLU A 206 -6.38 -25.26 -22.73
CA GLU A 206 -6.14 -23.86 -23.07
C GLU A 206 -4.87 -23.31 -22.40
N ALA A 207 -4.67 -23.58 -21.11
CA ALA A 207 -3.42 -23.25 -20.40
C ALA A 207 -2.19 -23.81 -21.14
N ASN A 208 -2.25 -25.06 -21.58
CA ASN A 208 -1.17 -25.68 -22.35
C ASN A 208 -0.98 -25.01 -23.73
N ARG A 209 -2.06 -24.57 -24.39
CA ARG A 209 -2.03 -23.89 -25.69
C ARG A 209 -1.34 -22.53 -25.60
N VAL A 210 -1.62 -21.76 -24.55
CA VAL A 210 -1.01 -20.43 -24.34
C VAL A 210 0.42 -20.52 -23.79
N GLY A 211 0.92 -21.71 -23.44
CA GLY A 211 2.33 -21.94 -23.08
C GLY A 211 2.57 -22.37 -21.63
N TYR A 212 1.52 -22.45 -20.81
CA TYR A 212 1.58 -22.92 -19.43
C TYR A 212 1.54 -24.44 -19.39
N ARG A 213 2.70 -25.05 -19.63
CA ARG A 213 2.83 -26.50 -19.78
C ARG A 213 3.08 -27.22 -18.46
N GLY A 214 2.54 -28.43 -18.36
CA GLY A 214 2.73 -29.29 -17.20
C GLY A 214 1.91 -28.85 -15.98
N GLU A 215 2.05 -29.57 -14.88
CA GLU A 215 1.23 -29.33 -13.68
C GLU A 215 1.48 -27.95 -13.06
N ASP A 216 2.74 -27.54 -12.96
CA ASP A 216 3.11 -26.24 -12.38
C ASP A 216 2.69 -25.07 -13.29
N GLY A 217 2.79 -25.25 -14.61
CA GLY A 217 2.31 -24.28 -15.58
C GLY A 217 0.81 -24.06 -15.43
N VAL A 218 0.02 -25.14 -15.44
CA VAL A 218 -1.44 -25.07 -15.27
C VAL A 218 -1.79 -24.40 -13.94
N LYS A 219 -1.15 -24.75 -12.83
CA LYS A 219 -1.39 -24.10 -11.52
C LYS A 219 -1.15 -22.59 -11.60
N LYS A 220 -0.04 -22.16 -12.20
CA LYS A 220 0.27 -20.74 -12.39
C LYS A 220 -0.81 -20.04 -13.23
N PHE A 221 -1.22 -20.65 -14.34
CA PHE A 221 -2.29 -20.10 -15.18
C PHE A 221 -3.62 -20.00 -14.44
N THR A 222 -4.01 -21.04 -13.70
CA THR A 222 -5.23 -21.02 -12.87
C THR A 222 -5.19 -19.89 -11.84
N THR A 223 -4.09 -19.75 -11.11
CA THR A 223 -3.91 -18.69 -10.12
C THR A 223 -4.06 -17.30 -10.75
N THR A 224 -3.35 -17.05 -11.85
CA THR A 224 -3.43 -15.77 -12.58
C THR A 224 -4.84 -15.52 -13.12
N PHE A 225 -5.51 -16.55 -13.64
CA PHE A 225 -6.88 -16.46 -14.15
C PHE A 225 -7.88 -16.10 -13.04
N CYS A 226 -7.90 -16.86 -11.94
CA CYS A 226 -8.77 -16.57 -10.79
C CYS A 226 -8.58 -15.14 -10.28
N LYS A 227 -7.32 -14.72 -10.10
CA LYS A 227 -6.98 -13.37 -9.63
C LYS A 227 -7.49 -12.31 -10.59
N LYS A 228 -7.26 -12.47 -11.90
CA LYS A 228 -7.70 -11.49 -12.90
C LYS A 228 -9.21 -11.40 -12.98
N THR A 229 -9.91 -12.54 -13.09
CA THR A 229 -11.38 -12.58 -13.20
C THR A 229 -12.05 -11.99 -11.98
N MET A 230 -11.64 -12.40 -10.77
CA MET A 230 -12.23 -11.86 -9.55
C MET A 230 -11.85 -10.38 -9.35
N GLY A 231 -10.65 -9.96 -9.76
CA GLY A 231 -10.22 -8.55 -9.75
C GLY A 231 -11.01 -7.65 -10.70
N GLN A 232 -11.31 -8.13 -11.91
CA GLN A 232 -12.18 -7.45 -12.88
C GLN A 232 -13.58 -7.23 -12.30
N ILE A 233 -14.16 -8.25 -11.67
CA ILE A 233 -15.49 -8.16 -11.04
C ILE A 233 -15.48 -7.18 -9.88
N MET A 234 -14.46 -7.23 -9.02
CA MET A 234 -14.30 -6.27 -7.92
C MET A 234 -14.23 -4.84 -8.43
N PHE A 235 -13.43 -4.61 -9.47
CA PHE A 235 -13.29 -3.29 -10.08
C PHE A 235 -14.61 -2.77 -10.64
N LEU A 236 -15.35 -3.61 -11.36
CA LEU A 236 -16.68 -3.24 -11.86
C LEU A 236 -17.67 -2.98 -10.72
N HIS A 237 -17.54 -3.70 -9.60
CA HIS A 237 -18.35 -3.43 -8.41
C HIS A 237 -18.08 -2.05 -7.82
N PHE A 238 -16.83 -1.58 -7.82
CA PHE A 238 -16.50 -0.20 -7.46
C PHE A 238 -17.06 0.81 -8.47
N ILE A 239 -16.90 0.55 -9.77
CA ILE A 239 -17.33 1.48 -10.83
C ILE A 239 -18.85 1.60 -10.92
N GLN A 240 -19.62 0.51 -10.78
CA GLN A 240 -21.08 0.58 -10.92
C GLN A 240 -21.71 1.57 -9.94
N LYS A 241 -21.09 1.82 -8.77
CA LYS A 241 -21.55 2.84 -7.80
C LYS A 241 -21.57 4.26 -8.38
N LYS A 242 -20.73 4.55 -9.37
CA LYS A 242 -20.71 5.82 -10.12
C LYS A 242 -21.84 5.92 -11.15
N GLY A 243 -22.63 4.86 -11.36
CA GLY A 243 -23.70 4.83 -12.36
C GLY A 243 -23.15 4.84 -13.79
N TRP A 244 -21.94 4.33 -14.00
CA TRP A 244 -21.31 4.29 -15.32
C TRP A 244 -21.63 3.02 -16.10
N ILE A 245 -22.20 2.00 -15.47
CA ILE A 245 -22.46 0.70 -16.10
C ILE A 245 -23.97 0.50 -16.16
N GLY A 246 -24.47 0.00 -17.28
CA GLY A 246 -25.91 -0.23 -17.46
C GLY A 246 -26.70 1.05 -17.67
N VAL A 247 -26.06 2.10 -18.20
CA VAL A 247 -26.66 3.41 -18.44
C VAL A 247 -27.78 3.32 -19.46
N THR A 248 -28.89 4.02 -19.20
CA THR A 248 -30.09 3.95 -20.03
C THR A 248 -30.37 5.22 -20.81
N SER A 249 -30.07 6.38 -20.20
CA SER A 249 -30.26 7.68 -20.84
C SER A 249 -28.94 8.45 -20.82
N GLU A 250 -28.53 8.92 -19.65
CA GLU A 250 -27.41 9.83 -19.43
C GLU A 250 -26.30 9.19 -18.59
N TRP A 251 -25.05 9.46 -18.94
CA TRP A 251 -23.91 8.90 -18.21
C TRP A 251 -23.89 9.34 -16.74
N GLY A 252 -23.96 8.37 -15.84
CA GLY A 252 -24.13 8.58 -14.39
C GLY A 252 -25.46 8.06 -13.86
N ASP A 253 -26.43 7.74 -14.72
CA ASP A 253 -27.74 7.17 -14.36
C ASP A 253 -27.78 5.63 -14.33
N GLY A 254 -26.64 5.00 -14.60
CA GLY A 254 -26.52 3.55 -14.72
C GLY A 254 -26.87 2.82 -13.43
N ASP A 255 -27.23 1.56 -13.60
CA ASP A 255 -27.62 0.69 -12.50
C ASP A 255 -26.45 0.47 -11.52
N LYS A 256 -26.60 1.00 -10.30
CA LYS A 256 -25.60 0.87 -9.22
C LYS A 256 -25.41 -0.55 -8.70
N SER A 257 -26.24 -1.48 -9.17
CA SER A 257 -26.18 -2.92 -8.92
C SER A 257 -26.23 -3.72 -10.22
N TYR A 258 -25.73 -3.14 -11.33
CA TYR A 258 -25.84 -3.70 -12.68
C TYR A 258 -25.44 -5.17 -12.78
N LEU A 259 -24.29 -5.57 -12.21
CA LEU A 259 -23.83 -6.95 -12.29
C LEU A 259 -24.83 -7.92 -11.66
N LEU A 260 -25.30 -7.65 -10.45
CA LEU A 260 -26.30 -8.51 -9.80
C LEU A 260 -27.66 -8.45 -10.50
N ASN A 261 -28.10 -7.27 -10.95
CA ASN A 261 -29.39 -7.15 -11.65
C ASN A 261 -29.38 -7.81 -13.02
N SER A 262 -28.22 -7.89 -13.67
CA SER A 262 -28.06 -8.61 -14.95
C SER A 262 -28.34 -10.10 -14.84
N THR A 263 -28.28 -10.70 -13.64
CA THR A 263 -28.51 -12.14 -13.44
C THR A 263 -29.99 -12.52 -13.38
N LYS A 264 -30.89 -11.58 -13.02
CA LYS A 264 -32.30 -11.86 -12.67
C LYS A 264 -33.12 -12.54 -13.78
N ASN A 265 -32.77 -12.33 -15.04
CA ASN A 265 -33.42 -12.94 -16.20
C ASN A 265 -32.41 -13.55 -17.17
N PHE A 266 -31.21 -13.86 -16.69
CA PHE A 266 -30.14 -14.37 -17.55
C PHE A 266 -30.37 -15.84 -17.89
N THR A 267 -30.18 -16.19 -19.15
CA THR A 267 -30.23 -17.57 -19.65
C THR A 267 -28.93 -17.91 -20.33
N GLY A 268 -28.31 -19.04 -19.97
CA GLY A 268 -27.00 -19.45 -20.48
C GLY A 268 -25.96 -19.58 -19.37
N ASN A 269 -24.68 -19.70 -19.75
CA ASN A 269 -23.56 -19.67 -18.83
C ASN A 269 -23.15 -18.21 -18.56
N TYR A 270 -23.32 -17.73 -17.33
CA TYR A 270 -23.09 -16.32 -17.02
C TYR A 270 -21.64 -15.86 -17.24
N PHE A 271 -20.67 -16.78 -17.09
CA PHE A 271 -19.28 -16.43 -17.36
C PHE A 271 -19.04 -16.26 -18.86
N ASN A 272 -19.21 -17.33 -19.64
CA ASN A 272 -18.89 -17.36 -21.07
C ASN A 272 -19.79 -16.43 -21.89
N ASP A 273 -21.09 -16.40 -21.60
CA ASP A 273 -22.07 -15.68 -22.43
C ASP A 273 -22.23 -14.20 -22.03
N PHE A 274 -21.79 -13.78 -20.84
CA PHE A 274 -21.97 -12.41 -20.35
C PHE A 274 -20.70 -11.74 -19.84
N LEU A 275 -19.98 -12.36 -18.90
CA LEU A 275 -18.79 -11.75 -18.30
C LEU A 275 -17.63 -11.64 -19.28
N GLU A 276 -17.34 -12.67 -20.08
CA GLU A 276 -16.24 -12.60 -21.05
C GLU A 276 -16.46 -11.54 -22.14
N PRO A 277 -17.63 -11.46 -22.79
CA PRO A 277 -17.89 -10.39 -23.75
C PRO A 277 -17.96 -9.01 -23.07
N LEU A 278 -18.41 -8.93 -21.80
CA LEU A 278 -18.35 -7.68 -21.03
C LEU A 278 -16.90 -7.23 -20.80
N PHE A 279 -16.01 -8.13 -20.38
CA PHE A 279 -14.62 -7.81 -20.13
C PHE A 279 -13.86 -7.54 -21.42
N TYR A 280 -13.76 -8.54 -22.30
CA TYR A 280 -12.77 -8.57 -23.38
C TYR A 280 -13.21 -7.82 -24.63
N ASN A 281 -14.51 -7.52 -24.74
CA ASN A 281 -15.05 -6.68 -25.80
C ASN A 281 -15.57 -5.37 -25.21
N ALA A 282 -16.57 -5.39 -24.33
CA ALA A 282 -17.29 -4.17 -24.00
C ALA A 282 -16.46 -3.09 -23.29
N LEU A 283 -15.67 -3.49 -22.30
CA LEU A 283 -14.83 -2.58 -21.52
C LEU A 283 -13.48 -2.33 -22.20
N ASN A 284 -13.15 -3.09 -23.25
CA ASN A 284 -11.83 -3.19 -23.85
C ASN A 284 -11.78 -2.73 -25.33
N ALA A 285 -12.92 -2.48 -25.98
CA ALA A 285 -12.98 -1.97 -27.34
C ALA A 285 -13.91 -0.75 -27.45
N LYS A 286 -13.50 0.26 -28.23
CA LYS A 286 -14.37 1.39 -28.58
C LYS A 286 -15.49 0.90 -29.48
N ARG A 287 -16.70 1.35 -29.21
CA ARG A 287 -17.92 0.99 -29.96
C ARG A 287 -18.73 2.22 -30.29
N ASP A 288 -19.57 2.10 -31.30
CA ASP A 288 -20.48 3.18 -31.65
C ASP A 288 -21.45 3.44 -30.48
N ASN A 289 -21.43 4.68 -29.97
CA ASN A 289 -22.26 5.14 -28.84
C ASN A 289 -22.12 4.31 -27.54
N ASP A 290 -21.04 3.54 -27.39
CA ASP A 290 -20.75 2.68 -26.24
C ASP A 290 -21.88 1.68 -25.90
N GLU A 291 -22.68 1.29 -26.89
CA GLU A 291 -23.84 0.42 -26.68
C GLU A 291 -23.44 -1.07 -26.54
N TYR A 292 -24.01 -1.74 -25.55
CA TYR A 292 -23.84 -3.15 -25.24
C TYR A 292 -25.15 -3.72 -24.68
N LEU A 293 -25.72 -4.71 -25.37
CA LEU A 293 -26.98 -5.35 -24.96
C LEU A 293 -28.11 -4.35 -24.63
N GLY A 294 -28.23 -3.27 -25.41
CA GLY A 294 -29.25 -2.23 -25.24
C GLY A 294 -29.02 -1.30 -24.03
N LYS A 295 -27.81 -1.27 -23.47
CA LYS A 295 -27.36 -0.36 -22.41
C LYS A 295 -26.04 0.29 -22.83
N LYS A 296 -25.70 1.43 -22.24
CA LYS A 296 -24.37 2.04 -22.43
C LYS A 296 -23.37 1.47 -21.42
N ILE A 297 -22.19 1.07 -21.89
CA ILE A 297 -21.06 0.51 -21.12
C ILE A 297 -19.77 1.16 -21.61
N PRO A 298 -18.98 1.80 -20.74
CA PRO A 298 -17.89 2.65 -21.17
C PRO A 298 -16.68 1.82 -21.61
N PHE A 299 -15.93 2.34 -22.57
CA PHE A 299 -14.60 1.85 -22.86
C PHE A 299 -13.60 2.36 -21.81
N LEU A 300 -12.99 1.44 -21.04
CA LEU A 300 -12.06 1.79 -19.96
C LEU A 300 -10.58 1.52 -20.28
N ASN A 301 -10.26 1.08 -21.50
CA ASN A 301 -8.91 0.77 -21.99
C ASN A 301 -8.25 -0.49 -21.40
N GLY A 302 -7.53 -1.21 -22.25
CA GLY A 302 -7.30 -2.66 -22.20
C GLY A 302 -6.25 -3.23 -21.26
N GLY A 303 -5.90 -2.58 -20.16
CA GLY A 303 -5.02 -3.21 -19.18
C GLY A 303 -5.73 -4.37 -18.45
N LEU A 304 -6.62 -4.00 -17.54
CA LEU A 304 -7.36 -4.93 -16.69
C LEU A 304 -8.29 -5.85 -17.49
N PHE A 305 -8.95 -5.31 -18.51
CA PHE A 305 -10.03 -5.96 -19.24
C PHE A 305 -9.58 -6.64 -20.54
N GLN A 306 -8.28 -6.82 -20.75
CA GLN A 306 -7.78 -7.67 -21.83
C GLN A 306 -7.77 -9.14 -21.39
N ALA A 307 -7.97 -10.06 -22.33
CA ALA A 307 -7.76 -11.48 -22.10
C ALA A 307 -6.34 -11.76 -21.60
N ILE A 308 -6.16 -12.85 -20.85
CA ILE A 308 -4.81 -13.25 -20.43
C ILE A 308 -4.05 -13.71 -21.65
N GLU A 309 -3.06 -12.91 -22.07
CA GLU A 309 -2.22 -13.22 -23.22
C GLU A 309 -3.05 -13.44 -24.49
N ASN A 310 -2.93 -14.62 -25.11
CA ASN A 310 -3.67 -15.01 -26.30
C ASN A 310 -4.80 -15.99 -25.97
N TYR A 311 -5.30 -15.98 -24.72
CA TYR A 311 -6.47 -16.77 -24.31
C TYR A 311 -7.62 -16.59 -25.31
N ASP A 312 -8.06 -17.69 -25.91
CA ASP A 312 -9.09 -17.71 -26.96
C ASP A 312 -10.48 -17.79 -26.34
N TRP A 313 -10.88 -16.69 -25.71
CA TRP A 313 -12.16 -16.56 -25.01
C TRP A 313 -13.38 -16.69 -25.93
N GLU A 314 -13.23 -16.46 -27.24
CA GLU A 314 -14.34 -16.59 -28.21
C GLU A 314 -14.67 -18.05 -28.55
N ASN A 315 -13.71 -18.97 -28.37
CA ASN A 315 -13.85 -20.37 -28.79
C ASN A 315 -13.64 -21.38 -27.65
N THR A 316 -13.44 -20.91 -26.41
CA THR A 316 -13.10 -21.77 -25.26
C THR A 316 -14.14 -21.67 -24.15
N ASP A 317 -15.10 -22.60 -24.17
CA ASP A 317 -16.15 -22.68 -23.15
C ASP A 317 -15.82 -23.75 -22.09
N PHE A 318 -15.35 -23.30 -20.92
CA PHE A 318 -15.17 -24.18 -19.75
C PHE A 318 -16.30 -24.07 -18.72
N GLU A 319 -17.32 -23.23 -18.97
CA GLU A 319 -18.63 -23.22 -18.30
C GLU A 319 -18.61 -23.21 -16.76
N ILE A 320 -18.09 -22.12 -16.16
CA ILE A 320 -18.16 -21.94 -14.70
C ILE A 320 -19.64 -21.95 -14.25
N PRO A 321 -20.03 -22.78 -13.25
CA PRO A 321 -21.42 -22.89 -12.82
C PRO A 321 -22.00 -21.56 -12.35
N ASN A 322 -23.26 -21.27 -12.73
CA ASN A 322 -23.92 -20.02 -12.34
C ASN A 322 -24.02 -19.84 -10.81
N ASP A 323 -24.14 -20.93 -10.05
CA ASP A 323 -24.16 -20.95 -8.58
C ASP A 323 -22.92 -20.30 -7.95
N PHE A 324 -21.77 -20.32 -8.64
CA PHE A 324 -20.56 -19.62 -8.21
C PHE A 324 -20.76 -18.11 -8.19
N TRP A 325 -21.45 -17.57 -9.21
CA TRP A 325 -21.67 -16.13 -9.39
C TRP A 325 -22.87 -15.63 -8.59
N PHE A 326 -23.99 -16.33 -8.66
CA PHE A 326 -25.24 -15.97 -8.01
C PHE A 326 -26.08 -17.20 -7.69
N ASN A 327 -26.78 -17.20 -6.56
CA ASN A 327 -27.70 -18.27 -6.18
C ASN A 327 -28.77 -17.81 -5.18
N ASP A 328 -29.80 -18.63 -5.00
CA ASP A 328 -30.94 -18.35 -4.09
C ASP A 328 -30.54 -18.25 -2.61
N LYS A 329 -29.38 -18.83 -2.23
CA LYS A 329 -28.85 -18.75 -0.87
C LYS A 329 -28.02 -17.49 -0.63
N GLU A 330 -27.90 -16.63 -1.63
CA GLU A 330 -27.07 -15.42 -1.64
C GLU A 330 -25.60 -15.68 -1.27
N THR A 331 -25.07 -16.85 -1.64
CA THR A 331 -23.67 -17.21 -1.39
C THR A 331 -22.79 -17.08 -2.63
N GLY A 332 -23.32 -16.70 -3.79
CA GLY A 332 -22.52 -16.48 -5.00
C GLY A 332 -21.64 -15.23 -4.87
N LEU A 333 -20.56 -15.13 -5.66
CA LEU A 333 -19.63 -14.00 -5.59
C LEU A 333 -20.35 -12.66 -5.72
N LEU A 334 -21.24 -12.49 -6.71
CA LEU A 334 -21.99 -11.24 -6.90
C LEU A 334 -22.95 -10.95 -5.75
N ASN A 335 -23.53 -11.99 -5.13
CA ASN A 335 -24.35 -11.82 -3.94
C ASN A 335 -23.50 -11.33 -2.77
N VAL A 336 -22.36 -11.98 -2.51
CA VAL A 336 -21.40 -11.58 -1.48
C VAL A 336 -21.00 -10.12 -1.69
N LEU A 337 -20.54 -9.71 -2.88
CA LEU A 337 -20.18 -8.31 -3.12
C LEU A 337 -21.34 -7.35 -2.84
N SER A 338 -22.56 -7.68 -3.25
CA SER A 338 -23.72 -6.80 -3.01
C SER A 338 -24.10 -6.60 -1.53
N GLN A 339 -23.60 -7.45 -0.63
CA GLN A 339 -23.87 -7.38 0.81
C GLN A 339 -22.98 -6.36 1.54
N TYR A 340 -21.88 -5.92 0.91
CA TYR A 340 -20.92 -5.00 1.50
C TYR A 340 -21.04 -3.59 0.91
N ASN A 341 -20.77 -2.59 1.75
CA ASN A 341 -20.55 -1.23 1.27
C ASN A 341 -19.15 -1.12 0.71
N PHE A 342 -19.02 -0.49 -0.45
CA PHE A 342 -17.74 -0.20 -1.09
C PHE A 342 -17.55 1.30 -1.15
N THR A 343 -16.38 1.77 -0.76
CA THR A 343 -15.96 3.16 -0.93
C THR A 343 -14.79 3.20 -1.89
N VAL A 344 -14.83 4.15 -2.82
CA VAL A 344 -13.74 4.30 -3.80
C VAL A 344 -12.57 5.12 -3.23
N ASP A 345 -12.79 5.81 -2.10
CA ASP A 345 -11.78 6.65 -1.46
C ASP A 345 -10.91 5.79 -0.52
N GLU A 346 -9.62 5.69 -0.83
CA GLU A 346 -8.63 5.09 0.07
C GLU A 346 -8.33 6.13 1.16
N ALA A 347 -9.23 6.17 2.15
CA ALA A 347 -9.45 7.33 2.99
C ALA A 347 -8.25 7.67 3.90
N ASP A 348 -8.14 8.95 4.25
CA ASP A 348 -7.20 9.49 5.23
C ASP A 348 -7.27 8.67 6.55
N PRO A 349 -6.13 8.29 7.19
CA PRO A 349 -6.15 7.57 8.46
C PRO A 349 -7.05 8.18 9.55
N GLU A 350 -7.29 9.49 9.49
CA GLU A 350 -8.13 10.24 10.41
C GLU A 350 -9.62 10.31 10.02
N GLU A 351 -9.98 9.92 8.80
CA GLU A 351 -11.33 9.93 8.22
C GLU A 351 -11.64 8.56 7.61
N GLN A 352 -12.30 7.67 8.35
CA GLN A 352 -12.56 6.31 7.90
C GLN A 352 -14.06 6.08 7.66
N GLU A 353 -14.41 5.75 6.43
CA GLU A 353 -15.73 5.21 6.13
C GLU A 353 -15.72 3.71 6.37
N VAL A 354 -16.74 3.20 7.08
CA VAL A 354 -16.87 1.76 7.37
C VAL A 354 -17.43 1.04 6.15
N ALA A 355 -16.58 0.93 5.14
CA ALA A 355 -16.80 0.34 3.85
C ALA A 355 -15.52 -0.36 3.37
N ILE A 356 -15.66 -1.21 2.36
CA ILE A 356 -14.54 -1.85 1.68
C ILE A 356 -13.87 -0.82 0.76
N ASP A 357 -12.60 -0.55 1.01
CA ASP A 357 -11.77 0.37 0.23
C ASP A 357 -10.79 -0.36 -0.72
N PRO A 358 -10.16 0.34 -1.67
CA PRO A 358 -9.20 -0.26 -2.60
C PRO A 358 -7.95 -0.82 -1.93
N GLU A 359 -7.55 -0.33 -0.76
CA GLU A 359 -6.39 -0.86 -0.04
C GLU A 359 -6.58 -2.32 0.35
N MET A 360 -7.80 -2.67 0.74
CA MET A 360 -8.13 -4.05 1.06
C MET A 360 -7.78 -5.01 -0.07
N LEU A 361 -7.87 -4.58 -1.33
CA LEU A 361 -7.45 -5.40 -2.47
C LEU A 361 -5.99 -5.81 -2.32
N GLY A 362 -5.11 -4.90 -1.89
CA GLY A 362 -3.72 -5.23 -1.57
C GLY A 362 -3.62 -6.37 -0.56
N LYS A 363 -4.32 -6.25 0.56
CA LYS A 363 -4.34 -7.29 1.62
C LYS A 363 -4.89 -8.62 1.12
N ILE A 364 -6.01 -8.61 0.38
CA ILE A 364 -6.66 -9.79 -0.20
C ILE A 364 -5.69 -10.48 -1.17
N PHE A 365 -5.23 -9.77 -2.19
CA PHE A 365 -4.45 -10.39 -3.24
C PHE A 365 -3.07 -10.86 -2.78
N GLU A 366 -2.43 -10.11 -1.88
CA GLU A 366 -1.18 -10.54 -1.26
C GLU A 366 -1.36 -11.81 -0.41
N SER A 367 -2.55 -12.05 0.15
CA SER A 367 -2.83 -13.20 1.04
C SER A 367 -3.40 -14.41 0.35
N LEU A 368 -3.83 -14.23 -0.89
CA LEU A 368 -4.01 -15.28 -1.88
C LEU A 368 -2.68 -15.76 -2.49
N LEU A 369 -1.54 -15.12 -2.17
CA LEU A 369 -0.23 -15.72 -2.40
C LEU A 369 -0.05 -16.87 -1.41
N ASP A 370 0.47 -18.01 -1.89
CA ASP A 370 0.59 -19.23 -1.10
C ASP A 370 1.29 -18.97 0.24
N THR A 371 0.79 -19.57 1.31
CA THR A 371 1.33 -19.36 2.67
C THR A 371 2.80 -19.78 2.80
N ASN A 372 3.25 -20.70 1.94
CA ASN A 372 4.66 -21.09 1.80
C ASN A 372 5.50 -19.98 1.15
N ASP A 373 4.94 -19.22 0.21
CA ASP A 373 5.63 -18.17 -0.54
C ASP A 373 5.74 -16.85 0.23
N ARG A 374 4.79 -16.53 1.11
CA ARG A 374 4.87 -15.32 1.95
C ARG A 374 6.08 -15.31 2.88
N SER A 375 6.33 -16.42 3.56
CA SER A 375 7.48 -16.56 4.47
C SER A 375 8.82 -16.68 3.73
N SER A 376 8.81 -17.12 2.46
CA SER A 376 10.00 -17.23 1.61
C SER A 376 10.36 -15.89 0.96
N LEU A 377 9.37 -15.11 0.54
CA LEU A 377 9.54 -13.79 -0.10
C LEU A 377 9.73 -12.64 0.89
N GLY A 378 9.26 -12.80 2.15
CA GLY A 378 9.42 -11.77 3.19
C GLY A 378 8.67 -10.47 2.88
N ALA A 379 7.57 -10.54 2.11
CA ALA A 379 6.72 -9.41 1.76
C ALA A 379 5.67 -9.19 2.86
N PHE A 380 5.67 -8.00 3.47
CA PHE A 380 4.73 -7.61 4.51
C PHE A 380 3.96 -6.35 4.12
N TYR A 381 2.66 -6.36 4.40
CA TYR A 381 1.80 -5.21 4.18
C TYR A 381 2.19 -4.07 5.14
N THR A 382 2.43 -2.86 4.62
CA THR A 382 2.79 -1.70 5.43
C THR A 382 1.53 -0.98 5.92
N PRO A 383 1.35 -0.75 7.25
CA PRO A 383 0.20 -0.02 7.77
C PRO A 383 0.04 1.38 7.16
N ARG A 384 -1.21 1.84 7.02
CA ARG A 384 -1.55 3.13 6.40
C ARG A 384 -0.82 4.30 7.07
N GLU A 385 -0.77 4.28 8.39
CA GLU A 385 -0.16 5.33 9.20
C GLU A 385 1.33 5.48 8.90
N ILE A 386 2.02 4.35 8.71
CA ILE A 386 3.44 4.32 8.36
C ILE A 386 3.64 4.77 6.91
N VAL A 387 2.80 4.29 5.98
CA VAL A 387 2.83 4.72 4.57
C VAL A 387 2.65 6.24 4.48
N HIS A 388 1.65 6.78 5.18
CA HIS A 388 1.35 8.22 5.20
C HIS A 388 2.53 9.01 5.74
N PHE A 389 3.02 8.65 6.93
CA PHE A 389 4.18 9.28 7.56
C PHE A 389 5.40 9.30 6.64
N MET A 390 5.76 8.15 6.05
CA MET A 390 6.91 8.06 5.15
C MET A 390 6.74 8.91 3.89
N CYS A 391 5.53 8.99 3.32
CA CYS A 391 5.25 9.83 2.15
C CYS A 391 5.38 11.32 2.48
N GLU A 392 4.78 11.78 3.60
CA GLU A 392 4.85 13.18 4.04
C GLU A 392 6.30 13.62 4.28
N GLU A 393 7.05 12.82 5.02
CA GLU A 393 8.43 13.10 5.37
C GLU A 393 9.33 13.16 4.14
N SER A 394 9.14 12.24 3.18
CA SER A 394 9.92 12.18 1.95
C SER A 394 9.64 13.37 1.04
N LEU A 395 8.35 13.71 0.87
CA LEU A 395 7.91 14.83 0.04
C LEU A 395 8.44 16.16 0.61
N ALA A 396 8.28 16.37 1.92
CA ALA A 396 8.78 17.56 2.60
C ALA A 396 10.30 17.67 2.55
N ALA A 397 11.02 16.57 2.80
CA ALA A 397 12.49 16.55 2.75
C ALA A 397 13.01 16.91 1.36
N ARG A 398 12.40 16.36 0.29
CA ARG A 398 12.82 16.65 -1.08
C ARG A 398 12.58 18.10 -1.47
N LEU A 399 11.41 18.64 -1.13
CA LEU A 399 11.06 20.05 -1.38
C LEU A 399 11.99 21.01 -0.65
N ALA A 400 12.21 20.77 0.65
CA ALA A 400 13.11 21.58 1.47
C ALA A 400 14.53 21.61 0.87
N LYS A 401 15.03 20.48 0.36
CA LYS A 401 16.35 20.39 -0.27
C LYS A 401 16.43 21.06 -1.63
N MET A 402 15.40 20.94 -2.46
CA MET A 402 15.40 21.51 -3.81
C MET A 402 15.27 23.03 -3.77
N LEU A 403 14.32 23.54 -2.99
CA LEU A 403 13.98 24.95 -2.91
C LEU A 403 14.74 25.68 -1.78
N ASN A 404 15.59 24.96 -1.03
CA ASN A 404 16.35 25.47 0.12
C ASN A 404 15.44 26.13 1.17
N LEU A 405 14.37 25.43 1.53
CA LEU A 405 13.35 25.86 2.48
C LEU A 405 13.59 25.27 3.86
N ASP A 406 12.99 25.91 4.87
CA ASP A 406 12.90 25.30 6.19
C ASP A 406 12.06 24.02 6.12
N TYR A 407 12.64 22.94 6.64
CA TYR A 407 12.04 21.62 6.54
C TYR A 407 10.77 21.48 7.38
N ASP A 408 10.78 22.03 8.61
CA ASP A 408 9.66 21.88 9.54
C ASP A 408 8.44 22.68 9.05
N SER A 409 8.64 23.89 8.53
CA SER A 409 7.55 24.66 7.90
C SER A 409 6.92 23.93 6.71
N ILE A 410 7.73 23.31 5.84
CA ILE A 410 7.19 22.55 4.69
C ILE A 410 6.48 21.28 5.15
N LEU A 411 7.05 20.56 6.11
CA LEU A 411 6.44 19.35 6.67
C LEU A 411 5.08 19.67 7.31
N ASN A 412 5.00 20.74 8.10
CA ASN A 412 3.75 21.21 8.69
C ASN A 412 2.71 21.58 7.64
N TYR A 413 3.14 22.20 6.53
CA TYR A 413 2.23 22.52 5.43
C TYR A 413 1.72 21.26 4.71
N VAL A 414 2.59 20.27 4.46
CA VAL A 414 2.19 18.97 3.86
C VAL A 414 1.16 18.25 4.76
N ARG A 415 1.38 18.26 6.08
CA ARG A 415 0.50 17.63 7.08
C ARG A 415 -0.84 18.34 7.23
N TYR A 416 -0.79 19.62 7.59
CA TYR A 416 -1.96 20.34 8.09
C TYR A 416 -2.57 21.31 7.06
N GLY A 417 -1.86 21.60 5.97
CA GLY A 417 -2.26 22.61 4.98
C GLY A 417 -2.38 23.99 5.60
N ASP A 418 -3.43 24.71 5.25
CA ASP A 418 -3.66 26.11 5.67
C ASP A 418 -4.12 26.26 7.13
N ALA A 419 -4.21 25.16 7.91
CA ALA A 419 -4.71 25.18 9.29
C ALA A 419 -3.78 25.87 10.30
N LEU A 420 -2.54 26.20 9.91
CA LEU A 420 -1.53 26.82 10.78
C LEU A 420 -1.12 28.22 10.30
N LYS A 421 -0.67 29.07 11.24
CA LYS A 421 -0.36 30.51 11.08
C LYS A 421 0.83 30.85 10.15
N GLU A 422 1.42 29.89 9.46
CA GLU A 422 2.63 30.06 8.62
C GLU A 422 2.32 30.28 7.12
N THR A 423 1.17 30.87 6.81
CA THR A 423 0.61 30.94 5.44
C THR A 423 1.30 31.95 4.52
N ASP A 424 1.96 32.98 5.07
CA ASP A 424 2.48 34.10 4.25
C ASP A 424 3.70 33.72 3.41
N PHE A 425 4.60 32.88 3.94
CA PHE A 425 5.78 32.41 3.21
C PHE A 425 5.41 31.45 2.07
N ILE A 426 4.58 30.45 2.38
CA ILE A 426 4.13 29.44 1.41
C ILE A 426 3.34 30.10 0.29
N LYS A 427 2.50 31.08 0.59
CA LYS A 427 1.74 31.83 -0.42
C LYS A 427 2.65 32.55 -1.43
N GLY A 428 3.80 33.06 -0.98
CA GLY A 428 4.78 33.71 -1.85
C GLY A 428 5.51 32.76 -2.79
N LEU A 429 5.60 31.47 -2.45
CA LEU A 429 6.30 30.42 -3.21
C LEU A 429 5.35 29.37 -3.79
N ALA A 430 4.04 29.59 -3.72
CA ALA A 430 3.07 28.53 -4.02
C ALA A 430 3.19 28.01 -5.46
N GLU A 431 3.48 28.90 -6.42
CA GLU A 431 3.74 28.51 -7.81
C GLU A 431 5.04 27.71 -7.96
N ASP A 432 6.12 28.16 -7.32
CA ASP A 432 7.42 27.48 -7.36
C ASP A 432 7.32 26.08 -6.74
N ILE A 433 6.58 25.93 -5.63
CA ILE A 433 6.34 24.65 -4.97
C ILE A 433 5.48 23.74 -5.87
N ASP A 434 4.41 24.24 -6.49
CA ASP A 434 3.55 23.41 -7.36
C ASP A 434 4.30 22.90 -8.59
N GLU A 435 5.06 23.78 -9.27
CA GLU A 435 5.88 23.41 -10.43
C GLU A 435 6.95 22.39 -10.04
N CYS A 436 7.61 22.62 -8.90
CA CYS A 436 8.59 21.71 -8.34
C CYS A 436 8.00 20.31 -8.10
N VAL A 437 6.86 20.23 -7.42
CA VAL A 437 6.19 18.95 -7.12
C VAL A 437 5.70 18.23 -8.38
N SER A 438 5.20 18.97 -9.39
CA SER A 438 4.68 18.34 -10.62
C SER A 438 5.73 17.59 -11.43
N GLU A 439 7.02 17.92 -11.25
CA GLU A 439 8.15 17.31 -11.96
C GLU A 439 8.86 16.22 -11.15
N PHE A 440 8.39 15.91 -9.92
CA PHE A 440 9.02 14.87 -9.10
C PHE A 440 8.87 13.50 -9.73
N THR A 441 9.97 12.75 -9.70
CA THR A 441 10.02 11.33 -10.06
C THR A 441 10.20 10.49 -8.81
N ILE A 442 9.22 9.65 -8.48
CA ILE A 442 9.18 8.79 -7.29
C ILE A 442 9.17 7.33 -7.73
N VAL A 443 9.99 6.49 -7.10
CA VAL A 443 9.97 5.05 -7.37
C VAL A 443 9.93 4.18 -6.13
N ASP A 444 9.15 3.11 -6.23
CA ASP A 444 9.22 1.95 -5.33
C ASP A 444 9.84 0.74 -6.06
N PRO A 445 11.09 0.34 -5.76
CA PRO A 445 11.76 -0.80 -6.38
C PRO A 445 11.29 -2.18 -5.89
N ALA A 446 10.35 -2.22 -4.94
CA ALA A 446 9.68 -3.43 -4.45
C ALA A 446 8.20 -3.10 -4.15
N VAL A 447 7.49 -2.66 -5.20
CA VAL A 447 6.22 -1.93 -5.10
C VAL A 447 5.10 -2.68 -4.38
N GLY A 448 5.11 -4.02 -4.39
CA GLY A 448 4.05 -4.83 -3.82
C GLY A 448 2.68 -4.43 -4.37
N SER A 449 1.67 -4.34 -3.51
CA SER A 449 0.34 -3.85 -3.88
C SER A 449 0.25 -2.34 -4.16
N GLY A 450 1.35 -1.60 -4.17
CA GLY A 450 1.37 -0.17 -4.53
C GLY A 450 1.01 0.80 -3.41
N ALA A 451 1.11 0.39 -2.14
CA ALA A 451 0.71 1.22 -1.00
C ALA A 451 1.46 2.57 -0.96
N PHE A 452 2.78 2.58 -1.18
CA PHE A 452 3.55 3.83 -1.21
C PHE A 452 3.25 4.70 -2.43
N LEU A 453 2.92 4.11 -3.59
CA LEU A 453 2.55 4.89 -4.77
C LEU A 453 1.21 5.59 -4.58
N VAL A 454 0.21 4.89 -4.03
CA VAL A 454 -1.09 5.49 -3.70
C VAL A 454 -0.95 6.51 -2.57
N GLY A 455 -0.15 6.20 -1.54
CA GLY A 455 0.16 7.13 -0.46
C GLY A 455 0.79 8.43 -0.97
N MET A 456 1.80 8.32 -1.84
CA MET A 456 2.47 9.47 -2.45
C MET A 456 1.54 10.24 -3.39
N LEU A 457 0.72 9.55 -4.19
CA LEU A 457 -0.32 10.17 -5.01
C LEU A 457 -1.23 11.07 -4.17
N ASN A 458 -1.72 10.54 -3.05
CA ASN A 458 -2.61 11.27 -2.16
C ASN A 458 -1.91 12.49 -1.54
N GLN A 459 -0.64 12.38 -1.12
CA GLN A 459 0.11 13.53 -0.59
C GLN A 459 0.40 14.61 -1.63
N ILE A 460 0.80 14.21 -2.84
CA ILE A 460 1.04 15.15 -3.95
C ILE A 460 -0.25 15.87 -4.31
N VAL A 461 -1.35 15.15 -4.48
CA VAL A 461 -2.65 15.74 -4.84
C VAL A 461 -3.14 16.68 -3.74
N LYS A 462 -3.02 16.27 -2.47
CA LYS A 462 -3.37 17.11 -1.31
C LYS A 462 -2.56 18.41 -1.31
N LEU A 463 -1.24 18.31 -1.44
CA LEU A 463 -0.34 19.46 -1.45
C LEU A 463 -0.65 20.40 -2.61
N ARG A 464 -0.71 19.89 -3.84
CA ARG A 464 -1.01 20.69 -5.04
C ARG A 464 -2.38 21.34 -4.98
N THR A 465 -3.40 20.65 -4.47
CA THR A 465 -4.74 21.23 -4.28
C THR A 465 -4.70 22.44 -3.35
N ASN A 466 -4.03 22.32 -2.20
CA ASN A 466 -3.89 23.44 -1.26
C ASN A 466 -3.13 24.63 -1.89
N LEU A 467 -2.05 24.36 -2.65
CA LEU A 467 -1.27 25.40 -3.33
C LEU A 467 -2.08 26.11 -4.44
N LEU A 468 -2.92 25.38 -5.17
CA LEU A 468 -3.77 25.93 -6.22
C LEU A 468 -4.87 26.84 -5.66
N GLU A 469 -5.41 26.53 -4.47
CA GLU A 469 -6.32 27.43 -3.75
C GLU A 469 -5.66 28.78 -3.43
N LEU A 470 -4.38 28.78 -3.06
CA LEU A 470 -3.60 30.00 -2.79
C LEU A 470 -3.32 30.83 -4.05
N THR A 471 -3.17 30.18 -5.21
CA THR A 471 -2.82 30.81 -6.50
C THR A 471 -4.05 31.15 -7.36
N ASN A 472 -5.27 30.86 -6.88
CA ASN A 472 -6.54 31.01 -7.61
C ASN A 472 -6.59 30.25 -8.96
N LYS A 473 -5.72 29.24 -9.14
CA LYS A 473 -5.77 28.34 -10.30
C LYS A 473 -6.79 27.24 -10.00
N LYS A 474 -7.68 26.96 -10.95
CA LYS A 474 -8.66 25.87 -10.85
C LYS A 474 -8.24 24.75 -11.79
N ILE A 475 -7.47 23.80 -11.29
CA ILE A 475 -7.21 22.54 -11.96
C ILE A 475 -8.11 21.49 -11.31
N ASP A 476 -8.78 20.68 -12.12
CA ASP A 476 -9.59 19.59 -11.64
C ASP A 476 -8.72 18.55 -10.92
N LYS A 477 -9.21 18.01 -9.79
CA LYS A 477 -8.47 17.03 -8.98
C LYS A 477 -8.16 15.76 -9.76
N TYR A 478 -9.06 15.35 -10.65
CA TYR A 478 -8.81 14.26 -11.61
C TYR A 478 -7.57 14.52 -12.47
N GLU A 479 -7.41 15.75 -12.98
CA GLU A 479 -6.29 16.12 -13.85
C GLU A 479 -4.96 16.11 -13.08
N ILE A 480 -4.95 16.59 -11.84
CA ILE A 480 -3.77 16.52 -10.95
C ILE A 480 -3.38 15.06 -10.71
N LYS A 481 -4.36 14.19 -10.40
CA LYS A 481 -4.13 12.75 -10.22
C LYS A 481 -3.58 12.11 -11.48
N LEU A 482 -4.19 12.39 -12.64
CA LEU A 482 -3.76 11.86 -13.93
C LEU A 482 -2.32 12.25 -14.23
N GLN A 483 -1.97 13.53 -14.09
CA GLN A 483 -0.60 14.03 -14.29
C GLN A 483 0.40 13.35 -13.33
N THR A 484 0.04 13.22 -12.04
CA THR A 484 0.91 12.59 -11.05
C THR A 484 1.16 11.11 -11.38
N ILE A 485 0.11 10.36 -11.73
CA ILE A 485 0.21 8.95 -12.15
C ILE A 485 1.02 8.79 -13.44
N GLN A 486 0.89 9.72 -14.38
CA GLN A 486 1.56 9.66 -15.68
C GLN A 486 3.01 10.16 -15.66
N ASN A 487 3.39 11.07 -14.77
CA ASN A 487 4.71 11.70 -14.84
C ASN A 487 5.59 11.34 -13.65
N SER A 488 4.98 11.06 -12.49
CA SER A 488 5.70 11.05 -11.21
C SER A 488 5.87 9.67 -10.59
N LEU A 489 4.97 8.72 -10.81
CA LEU A 489 4.94 7.47 -10.03
C LEU A 489 5.44 6.26 -10.82
N TYR A 490 6.50 5.63 -10.33
CA TYR A 490 7.15 4.47 -10.93
C TYR A 490 7.24 3.32 -9.91
N GLY A 491 7.21 2.07 -10.38
CA GLY A 491 7.33 0.92 -9.51
C GLY A 491 7.83 -0.33 -10.20
N VAL A 492 8.55 -1.16 -9.46
CA VAL A 492 9.06 -2.45 -9.93
C VAL A 492 8.74 -3.52 -8.89
N ASP A 493 8.23 -4.65 -9.33
CA ASP A 493 8.10 -5.84 -8.49
C ASP A 493 8.59 -7.09 -9.22
N LEU A 494 9.01 -8.11 -8.46
CA LEU A 494 9.34 -9.41 -9.03
C LEU A 494 8.07 -10.13 -9.50
N GLU A 495 6.95 -9.93 -8.81
CA GLU A 495 5.70 -10.62 -9.05
C GLU A 495 4.76 -9.83 -9.97
N TYR A 496 4.25 -10.50 -11.02
CA TYR A 496 3.27 -9.91 -11.94
C TYR A 496 1.99 -9.46 -11.22
N ASP A 497 1.51 -10.28 -10.29
CA ASP A 497 0.26 -10.01 -9.59
C ASP A 497 0.35 -8.75 -8.74
N ALA A 498 1.48 -8.52 -8.06
CA ALA A 498 1.74 -7.31 -7.27
C ALA A 498 1.61 -6.04 -8.14
N VAL A 499 2.27 -6.05 -9.30
CA VAL A 499 2.21 -4.96 -10.29
C VAL A 499 0.79 -4.70 -10.77
N GLU A 500 -0.01 -5.73 -11.04
CA GLU A 500 -1.39 -5.56 -11.49
C GLU A 500 -2.30 -4.97 -10.41
N ILE A 501 -2.09 -5.33 -9.14
CA ILE A 501 -2.84 -4.76 -8.01
C ILE A 501 -2.48 -3.28 -7.82
N ALA A 502 -1.20 -2.93 -7.93
CA ALA A 502 -0.76 -1.55 -7.87
C ALA A 502 -1.42 -0.70 -8.98
N LYS A 503 -1.48 -1.21 -10.22
CA LYS A 503 -2.21 -0.56 -11.33
C LYS A 503 -3.69 -0.39 -10.99
N LEU A 504 -4.33 -1.44 -10.48
CA LEU A 504 -5.74 -1.45 -10.12
C LEU A 504 -6.09 -0.36 -9.10
N ARG A 505 -5.29 -0.24 -8.03
CA ARG A 505 -5.49 0.78 -7.00
C ARG A 505 -5.28 2.19 -7.52
N LEU A 506 -4.26 2.42 -8.36
CA LEU A 506 -4.05 3.72 -9.00
C LEU A 506 -5.23 4.10 -9.92
N TRP A 507 -5.75 3.16 -10.71
CA TRP A 507 -6.94 3.40 -11.54
C TRP A 507 -8.18 3.71 -10.71
N LEU A 508 -8.45 2.94 -9.66
CA LEU A 508 -9.56 3.21 -8.74
C LEU A 508 -9.44 4.61 -8.13
N SER A 509 -8.24 4.98 -7.67
CA SER A 509 -7.99 6.31 -7.11
C SER A 509 -8.28 7.45 -8.09
N LEU A 510 -8.06 7.24 -9.39
CA LEU A 510 -8.32 8.22 -10.44
C LEU A 510 -9.83 8.34 -10.74
N ILE A 511 -10.51 7.20 -10.88
CA ILE A 511 -11.95 7.14 -11.20
C ILE A 511 -12.80 7.85 -10.14
N VAL A 512 -12.37 7.85 -8.88
CA VAL A 512 -13.07 8.53 -7.76
C VAL A 512 -13.39 9.98 -8.07
N ASP A 513 -12.43 10.71 -8.63
CA ASP A 513 -12.53 12.16 -8.81
C ASP A 513 -13.04 12.54 -10.20
N GLN A 514 -13.36 11.56 -11.05
CA GLN A 514 -13.87 11.84 -12.39
C GLN A 514 -15.38 12.09 -12.35
N GLU A 515 -15.79 13.28 -12.78
CA GLU A 515 -17.19 13.61 -13.04
C GLU A 515 -17.52 13.43 -14.52
N THR A 516 -18.64 12.76 -14.83
CA THR A 516 -19.10 12.56 -16.21
C THR A 516 -19.94 13.72 -16.73
N ASN A 517 -20.74 14.37 -15.87
CA ASN A 517 -21.62 15.49 -16.24
C ASN A 517 -22.45 15.24 -17.53
N GLY A 518 -22.86 13.99 -17.76
CA GLY A 518 -23.61 13.56 -18.95
C GLY A 518 -22.75 13.03 -20.12
N ASP A 519 -21.44 13.24 -20.09
CA ASP A 519 -20.49 12.74 -21.08
C ASP A 519 -19.95 11.33 -20.73
N ALA A 520 -19.43 10.62 -21.74
CA ALA A 520 -18.85 9.31 -21.54
C ALA A 520 -17.60 9.38 -20.63
N PRO A 521 -17.40 8.39 -19.73
CA PRO A 521 -16.19 8.32 -18.94
C PRO A 521 -14.93 8.30 -19.82
N LYS A 522 -13.91 9.08 -19.41
CA LYS A 522 -12.57 9.03 -20.00
C LYS A 522 -11.94 7.64 -19.80
N PRO A 523 -11.19 7.12 -20.80
CA PRO A 523 -10.50 5.84 -20.68
C PRO A 523 -9.37 5.88 -19.65
N LEU A 524 -8.99 4.72 -19.10
CA LEU A 524 -7.92 4.65 -18.11
C LEU A 524 -6.53 4.89 -18.74
N PRO A 525 -5.62 5.56 -18.01
CA PRO A 525 -4.25 5.75 -18.47
C PRO A 525 -3.51 4.42 -18.56
N ASN A 526 -2.62 4.29 -19.55
CA ASN A 526 -1.80 3.10 -19.68
C ASN A 526 -0.59 3.20 -18.73
N LEU A 527 -0.61 2.39 -17.66
CA LEU A 527 0.42 2.36 -16.62
C LEU A 527 1.53 1.34 -16.90
N ASN A 528 1.46 0.60 -18.01
CA ASN A 528 2.46 -0.42 -18.35
C ASN A 528 3.86 0.17 -18.51
N PHE A 529 3.98 1.51 -18.65
CA PHE A 529 5.24 2.22 -18.80
C PHE A 529 5.87 2.77 -17.52
N HIS A 530 5.19 2.72 -16.37
CA HIS A 530 5.80 3.08 -15.07
C HIS A 530 5.79 1.97 -14.04
N LEU A 531 4.90 0.97 -14.17
CA LEU A 531 4.88 -0.21 -13.31
C LEU A 531 5.38 -1.44 -14.09
N ARG A 532 6.47 -2.07 -13.63
CA ARG A 532 7.12 -3.19 -14.33
C ARG A 532 7.34 -4.42 -13.47
N VAL A 533 7.32 -5.57 -14.14
CA VAL A 533 7.78 -6.84 -13.59
C VAL A 533 9.28 -7.01 -13.87
N GLY A 534 10.05 -7.34 -12.84
CA GLY A 534 11.45 -7.72 -12.95
C GLY A 534 12.19 -7.70 -11.62
N ASN A 535 13.32 -8.40 -11.55
CA ASN A 535 14.19 -8.33 -10.38
C ASN A 535 14.95 -7.00 -10.33
N SER A 536 14.50 -6.07 -9.47
CA SER A 536 15.05 -4.72 -9.32
C SER A 536 16.52 -4.67 -8.90
N LEU A 537 17.04 -5.74 -8.28
CA LEU A 537 18.42 -5.84 -7.81
C LEU A 537 19.40 -6.41 -8.84
N VAL A 538 18.92 -6.95 -9.95
CA VAL A 538 19.76 -7.67 -10.91
C VAL A 538 19.71 -6.96 -12.26
N ASP A 539 20.83 -6.41 -12.71
CA ASP A 539 21.01 -5.84 -14.06
C ASP A 539 21.94 -6.69 -14.94
N THR A 540 22.37 -7.84 -14.43
CA THR A 540 23.23 -8.80 -15.11
C THR A 540 22.56 -10.17 -15.26
N PHE A 541 23.01 -10.98 -16.21
CA PHE A 541 22.56 -12.36 -16.36
C PHE A 541 23.75 -13.28 -16.56
N GLU A 542 23.90 -14.32 -15.74
CA GLU A 542 25.11 -15.18 -15.70
C GLU A 542 26.42 -14.36 -15.60
N ASN A 543 26.42 -13.32 -14.76
CA ASN A 543 27.53 -12.37 -14.56
C ASN A 543 27.89 -11.53 -15.79
N ILE A 544 26.99 -11.46 -16.76
CA ILE A 544 27.14 -10.61 -17.94
C ILE A 544 26.24 -9.39 -17.76
N LYS A 545 26.86 -8.20 -17.77
CA LYS A 545 26.09 -6.95 -17.72
C LYS A 545 25.30 -6.80 -19.01
N LEU A 546 23.98 -6.75 -18.90
CA LEU A 546 23.07 -6.73 -20.04
C LEU A 546 22.97 -5.35 -20.71
N TRP A 547 23.52 -4.32 -20.07
CA TRP A 547 23.54 -2.97 -20.59
C TRP A 547 24.77 -2.18 -20.12
N ASN A 548 25.43 -1.48 -21.04
CA ASN A 548 26.60 -0.67 -20.72
C ASN A 548 26.38 0.81 -21.07
N VAL A 549 26.71 1.71 -20.14
CA VAL A 549 26.47 3.17 -20.26
C VAL A 549 27.26 3.83 -21.39
N ARG A 550 28.28 3.16 -21.95
CA ARG A 550 29.12 3.67 -23.06
C ARG A 550 28.34 4.19 -24.27
N TRP A 551 27.13 3.67 -24.49
CA TRP A 551 26.25 4.07 -25.60
C TRP A 551 25.54 5.43 -25.38
N ARG A 552 25.56 5.98 -24.16
CA ARG A 552 25.05 7.32 -23.85
C ARG A 552 26.15 8.37 -24.00
N GLY A 553 26.38 8.83 -25.23
CA GLY A 553 26.92 10.19 -25.44
C GLY A 553 28.44 10.37 -25.52
N SER A 554 29.26 9.34 -25.65
CA SER A 554 30.66 9.57 -26.02
C SER A 554 30.83 9.66 -27.55
N LYS A 555 31.06 10.89 -28.04
CA LYS A 555 31.71 11.15 -29.35
C LYS A 555 33.18 10.70 -29.32
N LYS A 556 33.45 9.46 -28.91
CA LYS A 556 34.74 8.82 -29.13
C LYS A 556 34.46 7.54 -29.88
N GLU A 557 34.76 7.61 -31.17
CA GLU A 557 34.94 6.49 -32.10
C GLU A 557 35.61 5.32 -31.38
N ALA A 558 34.81 4.41 -30.82
CA ALA A 558 35.29 3.10 -30.49
C ALA A 558 35.38 2.35 -31.82
N LYS A 559 36.56 2.44 -32.46
CA LYS A 559 37.01 1.42 -33.40
C LYS A 559 37.06 0.09 -32.66
N ALA A 560 35.91 -0.55 -32.48
CA ALA A 560 35.85 -1.98 -32.34
C ALA A 560 36.10 -2.53 -33.75
N ASP A 561 37.22 -3.24 -33.89
CA ASP A 561 37.61 -3.86 -35.15
C ASP A 561 36.42 -4.62 -35.75
N LEU A 562 36.00 -4.10 -36.90
CA LEU A 562 34.90 -4.53 -37.73
C LEU A 562 35.27 -5.84 -38.43
N GLN A 563 35.46 -6.92 -37.67
CA GLN A 563 35.53 -8.27 -38.24
C GLN A 563 34.31 -9.08 -37.79
N MET A 564 33.42 -9.27 -38.77
CA MET A 564 32.22 -10.12 -38.81
C MET A 564 30.91 -9.53 -38.29
N ASN A 565 30.25 -8.72 -39.13
CA ASN A 565 28.79 -8.69 -39.22
C ASN A 565 28.39 -8.90 -40.70
N LEU A 566 28.18 -10.16 -41.09
CA LEU A 566 27.77 -10.56 -42.45
C LEU A 566 26.26 -10.90 -42.53
N PHE A 567 25.48 -10.47 -41.55
CA PHE A 567 24.01 -10.50 -41.60
C PHE A 567 23.47 -9.16 -41.11
N ASN A 568 22.58 -8.55 -41.90
CA ASN A 568 21.88 -7.28 -41.64
C ASN A 568 21.49 -7.12 -40.16
N THR A 569 22.28 -6.35 -39.40
CA THR A 569 21.89 -5.97 -38.04
C THR A 569 22.01 -4.45 -37.97
N ASP A 570 20.89 -3.78 -37.69
CA ASP A 570 20.86 -2.34 -37.51
C ASP A 570 21.86 -1.91 -36.41
N THR A 571 22.52 -0.75 -36.59
CA THR A 571 23.42 -0.22 -35.56
C THR A 571 22.64 0.08 -34.27
N VAL A 572 23.27 -0.04 -33.09
CA VAL A 572 22.67 0.27 -31.76
C VAL A 572 21.96 1.64 -31.74
N GLU A 573 22.52 2.66 -32.40
CA GLU A 573 21.91 4.00 -32.50
C GLU A 573 20.55 3.99 -33.24
N VAL A 574 20.42 3.15 -34.27
CA VAL A 574 19.16 2.99 -35.03
C VAL A 574 18.12 2.29 -34.18
N ILE A 575 18.51 1.24 -33.45
CA ILE A 575 17.62 0.50 -32.54
C ILE A 575 17.12 1.44 -31.43
N LEU A 576 18.01 2.22 -30.81
CA LEU A 576 17.64 3.22 -29.80
C LEU A 576 16.67 4.28 -30.35
N LYS A 577 16.90 4.75 -31.59
CA LYS A 577 15.98 5.71 -32.23
C LYS A 577 14.60 5.10 -32.46
N ARG A 578 14.52 3.86 -32.99
CA ARG A 578 13.24 3.16 -33.19
C ARG A 578 12.52 2.91 -31.87
N LEU A 579 13.24 2.48 -30.84
CA LEU A 579 12.72 2.31 -29.49
C LEU A 579 12.11 3.61 -28.97
N LYS A 580 12.83 4.73 -29.11
CA LYS A 580 12.34 6.05 -28.70
C LYS A 580 11.10 6.48 -29.48
N ASP A 581 11.11 6.34 -30.80
CA ASP A 581 9.97 6.70 -31.66
C ASP A 581 8.74 5.83 -31.34
N ALA A 582 8.95 4.54 -31.06
CA ALA A 582 7.90 3.62 -30.65
C ALA A 582 7.32 3.99 -29.28
N LYS A 583 8.16 4.32 -28.28
CA LYS A 583 7.71 4.82 -26.98
C LYS A 583 6.87 6.09 -27.11
N VAL A 584 7.35 7.09 -27.86
CA VAL A 584 6.60 8.35 -28.07
C VAL A 584 5.26 8.10 -28.75
N LYS A 585 5.21 7.26 -29.79
CA LYS A 585 3.93 6.88 -30.44
C LYS A 585 3.02 6.13 -29.49
N PHE A 586 3.58 5.26 -28.65
CA PHE A 586 2.83 4.49 -27.66
C PHE A 586 2.11 5.42 -26.67
N PHE A 587 2.79 6.45 -26.16
CA PHE A 587 2.20 7.41 -25.23
C PHE A 587 1.12 8.30 -25.88
N ASN A 588 1.26 8.61 -27.17
CA ASN A 588 0.35 9.52 -27.88
C ASN A 588 -0.84 8.83 -28.56
N THR A 589 -0.79 7.51 -28.76
CA THR A 589 -1.91 6.79 -29.40
C THR A 589 -3.02 6.51 -28.40
N SER A 590 -4.28 6.56 -28.87
CA SER A 590 -5.47 6.17 -28.09
C SER A 590 -6.09 4.85 -28.57
N ASP A 591 -5.48 4.21 -29.58
CA ASP A 591 -5.91 2.93 -30.15
C ASP A 591 -5.16 1.78 -29.47
N GLU A 592 -5.89 0.84 -28.85
CA GLU A 592 -5.29 -0.24 -28.06
C GLU A 592 -4.63 -1.33 -28.94
N HIS A 593 -5.14 -1.59 -30.15
CA HIS A 593 -4.50 -2.54 -31.07
C HIS A 593 -3.13 -2.01 -31.52
N GLU A 594 -3.04 -0.72 -31.84
CA GLU A 594 -1.76 -0.07 -32.11
C GLU A 594 -0.88 0.03 -30.85
N LYS A 595 -1.44 0.22 -29.64
CA LYS A 595 -0.66 0.14 -28.38
C LYS A 595 -0.05 -1.23 -28.18
N GLN A 596 -0.81 -2.31 -28.36
CA GLN A 596 -0.31 -3.68 -28.22
C GLN A 596 0.82 -3.96 -29.21
N LYS A 597 0.63 -3.54 -30.46
CA LYS A 597 1.66 -3.63 -31.51
C LYS A 597 2.91 -2.82 -31.15
N LEU A 598 2.76 -1.60 -30.66
CA LEU A 598 3.87 -0.74 -30.23
C LEU A 598 4.57 -1.28 -28.98
N SER A 599 3.83 -1.83 -28.01
CA SER A 599 4.38 -2.50 -26.81
C SER A 599 5.24 -3.70 -27.21
N ARG A 600 4.72 -4.55 -28.11
CA ARG A 600 5.48 -5.68 -28.66
C ARG A 600 6.70 -5.21 -29.44
N GLN A 601 6.58 -4.12 -30.19
CA GLN A 601 7.72 -3.52 -30.87
C GLN A 601 8.78 -3.04 -29.88
N ILE A 602 8.38 -2.35 -28.81
CA ILE A 602 9.28 -1.84 -27.76
C ILE A 602 10.04 -2.99 -27.10
N GLU A 603 9.35 -4.07 -26.74
CA GLU A 603 9.98 -5.28 -26.18
C GLU A 603 10.98 -5.91 -27.17
N LEU A 604 10.60 -6.02 -28.45
CA LEU A 604 11.50 -6.56 -29.48
C LEU A 604 12.75 -5.69 -29.67
N GLU A 605 12.61 -4.37 -29.69
CA GLU A 605 13.77 -3.47 -29.83
C GLU A 605 14.64 -3.50 -28.57
N GLN A 606 14.05 -3.60 -27.36
CA GLN A 606 14.81 -3.83 -26.12
C GLN A 606 15.57 -5.17 -26.18
N MET A 607 14.97 -6.22 -26.76
CA MET A 607 15.65 -7.50 -26.95
C MET A 607 16.78 -7.44 -27.93
N GLU A 608 16.62 -6.73 -29.04
CA GLU A 608 17.71 -6.53 -30.00
C GLU A 608 18.85 -5.69 -29.39
N LEU A 609 18.57 -4.76 -28.48
CA LEU A 609 19.61 -4.07 -27.70
C LEU A 609 20.39 -5.02 -26.79
N ILE A 610 19.70 -5.86 -26.02
CA ILE A 610 20.36 -6.86 -25.17
C ILE A 610 21.15 -7.85 -26.03
N ARG A 611 20.60 -8.27 -27.17
CA ARG A 611 21.26 -9.14 -28.13
C ARG A 611 22.56 -8.53 -28.63
N ALA A 612 22.51 -7.28 -29.09
CA ALA A 612 23.68 -6.57 -29.60
C ALA A 612 24.78 -6.48 -28.53
N GLU A 613 24.42 -6.23 -27.27
CA GLU A 613 25.37 -6.19 -26.15
C GLU A 613 25.99 -7.58 -25.89
N LEU A 614 25.18 -8.65 -25.84
CA LEU A 614 25.67 -10.01 -25.66
C LEU A 614 26.56 -10.48 -26.81
N VAL A 615 26.23 -10.10 -28.04
CA VAL A 615 27.03 -10.34 -29.26
C VAL A 615 28.37 -9.64 -29.13
N ALA A 616 28.39 -8.36 -28.74
CA ALA A 616 29.62 -7.59 -28.55
C ALA A 616 30.54 -8.20 -27.48
N GLN A 617 29.98 -8.89 -26.49
CA GLN A 617 30.71 -9.61 -25.45
C GLN A 617 31.06 -11.07 -25.82
N GLY A 618 30.68 -11.54 -27.02
CA GLY A 618 30.96 -12.90 -27.49
C GLY A 618 30.12 -14.00 -26.82
N LYS A 619 28.95 -13.67 -26.26
CA LYS A 619 28.12 -14.53 -25.39
C LYS A 619 26.79 -14.94 -26.02
N TYR A 620 26.80 -15.35 -27.28
CA TYR A 620 25.59 -15.65 -28.07
C TYR A 620 24.63 -16.68 -27.46
N GLY A 621 25.13 -17.74 -26.83
CA GLY A 621 24.30 -18.81 -26.24
C GLY A 621 23.45 -18.35 -25.05
N VAL A 622 23.78 -17.20 -24.45
CA VAL A 622 23.06 -16.60 -23.34
C VAL A 622 21.75 -15.96 -23.82
N PHE A 623 21.74 -15.39 -25.03
CA PHE A 623 20.56 -14.73 -25.60
C PHE A 623 19.37 -15.67 -25.74
N TYR A 624 19.58 -16.89 -26.24
CA TYR A 624 18.49 -17.87 -26.39
C TYR A 624 17.84 -18.26 -25.06
N ARG A 625 18.62 -18.26 -23.96
CA ARG A 625 18.10 -18.52 -22.63
C ARG A 625 17.35 -17.31 -22.06
N ILE A 626 17.85 -16.10 -22.26
CA ILE A 626 17.11 -14.88 -21.91
C ILE A 626 15.79 -14.80 -22.68
N GLU A 627 15.83 -15.11 -23.99
CA GLU A 627 14.65 -15.15 -24.83
C GLU A 627 13.64 -16.20 -24.33
N ASP A 628 14.10 -17.40 -23.94
CA ASP A 628 13.26 -18.44 -23.35
C ASP A 628 12.69 -18.03 -21.98
N MET A 629 13.47 -17.38 -21.13
CA MET A 629 13.01 -16.91 -19.82
C MET A 629 11.96 -15.80 -19.94
N ILE A 630 12.15 -14.87 -20.87
CA ILE A 630 11.16 -13.83 -21.18
C ILE A 630 9.89 -14.45 -21.77
N LYS A 631 10.02 -15.45 -22.67
CA LYS A 631 8.87 -16.25 -23.16
C LYS A 631 8.14 -16.94 -22.01
N ASN A 632 8.87 -17.45 -21.03
CA ASN A 632 8.34 -18.07 -19.81
C ASN A 632 7.97 -17.05 -18.72
N LYS A 633 7.95 -15.74 -19.04
CA LYS A 633 7.57 -14.64 -18.14
C LYS A 633 8.34 -14.59 -16.82
N THR A 634 9.57 -15.05 -16.86
CA THR A 634 10.52 -14.89 -15.77
C THR A 634 11.49 -13.82 -16.23
N LYS A 635 11.40 -12.63 -15.61
CA LYS A 635 12.36 -11.56 -15.86
C LYS A 635 13.32 -11.48 -14.67
N PRO A 636 14.37 -12.31 -14.63
CA PRO A 636 15.28 -12.39 -13.49
C PRO A 636 16.20 -11.16 -13.38
N PHE A 637 15.98 -10.14 -14.23
CA PHE A 637 16.74 -8.91 -14.27
C PHE A 637 15.81 -7.72 -14.54
N PHE A 638 16.29 -6.53 -14.22
CA PHE A 638 15.64 -5.27 -14.53
C PHE A 638 16.68 -4.21 -14.88
N ILE A 639 16.67 -3.76 -16.15
CA ILE A 639 17.63 -2.77 -16.65
C ILE A 639 17.01 -1.38 -16.52
N TRP A 640 17.23 -0.77 -15.37
CA TRP A 640 16.67 0.53 -14.99
C TRP A 640 16.84 1.62 -16.06
N GLU A 641 18.01 1.71 -16.65
CA GLU A 641 18.37 2.70 -17.67
C GLU A 641 17.60 2.56 -19.00
N LEU A 642 17.11 1.36 -19.31
CA LEU A 642 16.33 1.08 -20.53
C LEU A 642 14.83 1.17 -20.27
N GLU A 643 14.40 0.69 -19.11
CA GLU A 643 12.99 0.63 -18.74
C GLU A 643 12.46 2.02 -18.40
N PHE A 644 13.24 2.85 -17.69
CA PHE A 644 12.89 4.22 -17.27
C PHE A 644 13.84 5.26 -17.87
N GLU A 645 14.02 5.21 -19.19
CA GLU A 645 14.95 6.08 -19.93
C GLU A 645 14.68 7.57 -19.69
N GLU A 646 13.41 7.96 -19.62
CA GLU A 646 12.93 9.32 -19.36
C GLU A 646 13.41 9.88 -18.03
N VAL A 647 13.40 9.07 -16.97
CA VAL A 647 13.90 9.45 -15.64
C VAL A 647 15.41 9.60 -15.66
N TYR A 648 16.10 8.65 -16.29
CA TYR A 648 17.55 8.62 -16.35
C TYR A 648 18.18 9.64 -17.31
N LYS A 649 17.39 10.35 -18.12
CA LYS A 649 17.83 11.58 -18.81
C LYS A 649 18.00 12.75 -17.85
N ASN A 650 17.32 12.69 -16.71
CA ASN A 650 17.30 13.72 -15.67
C ASN A 650 17.99 13.23 -14.38
N ASP A 651 19.04 12.40 -14.52
CA ASP A 651 19.94 11.96 -13.44
C ASP A 651 19.33 11.08 -12.32
N GLY A 652 18.20 10.41 -12.54
CA GLY A 652 17.62 9.43 -11.60
C GLY A 652 16.32 9.90 -10.98
N PHE A 653 15.98 9.40 -9.78
CA PHE A 653 14.73 9.68 -9.08
C PHE A 653 14.88 10.75 -7.99
N ASP A 654 13.85 11.56 -7.79
CA ASP A 654 13.77 12.53 -6.68
C ASP A 654 13.55 11.84 -5.34
N ILE A 655 12.70 10.81 -5.33
CA ILE A 655 12.36 10.04 -4.12
C ILE A 655 12.40 8.55 -4.44
N VAL A 656 13.03 7.77 -3.56
CA VAL A 656 12.96 6.31 -3.56
C VAL A 656 12.37 5.86 -2.23
N ILE A 657 11.20 5.22 -2.27
CA ILE A 657 10.42 4.86 -1.07
C ILE A 657 9.95 3.42 -1.20
N ALA A 658 10.10 2.61 -0.14
CA ALA A 658 9.74 1.19 -0.18
C ALA A 658 9.65 0.55 1.22
N ASN A 659 9.02 -0.62 1.25
CA ASN A 659 9.19 -1.64 2.28
C ASN A 659 9.88 -2.87 1.65
N PRO A 660 11.23 -2.91 1.57
CA PRO A 660 11.94 -4.00 0.92
C PRO A 660 11.71 -5.37 1.61
N PRO A 661 11.91 -6.50 0.89
CA PRO A 661 11.69 -7.83 1.45
C PRO A 661 12.67 -8.21 2.59
N TYR A 662 12.17 -8.99 3.56
CA TYR A 662 12.90 -9.37 4.78
C TYR A 662 13.43 -10.82 4.66
N VAL A 663 14.35 -11.04 3.72
CA VAL A 663 14.87 -12.38 3.41
C VAL A 663 16.36 -12.48 3.73
N GLN A 664 16.73 -13.47 4.54
CA GLN A 664 18.11 -13.82 4.79
C GLN A 664 18.75 -14.42 3.55
N LEU A 665 19.88 -13.88 3.11
CA LEU A 665 20.56 -14.31 1.89
C LEU A 665 21.05 -15.77 1.94
N GLN A 666 21.31 -16.30 3.13
CA GLN A 666 21.74 -17.68 3.39
C GLN A 666 20.59 -18.71 3.40
N LYS A 667 19.32 -18.27 3.34
CA LYS A 667 18.15 -19.16 3.27
C LYS A 667 18.21 -20.01 1.99
N ASP A 668 17.53 -21.16 1.98
CA ASP A 668 17.43 -22.07 0.83
C ASP A 668 18.81 -22.44 0.22
N GLY A 669 19.77 -22.73 1.10
CA GLY A 669 21.14 -23.11 0.70
C GLY A 669 21.98 -21.95 0.15
N GLY A 670 21.52 -20.70 0.30
CA GLY A 670 22.20 -19.51 -0.19
C GLY A 670 22.02 -19.28 -1.69
N LYS A 671 20.92 -19.76 -2.28
CA LYS A 671 20.60 -19.55 -3.70
C LYS A 671 20.63 -18.06 -4.06
N LEU A 672 19.89 -17.24 -3.32
CA LEU A 672 19.83 -15.79 -3.50
C LEU A 672 21.18 -15.11 -3.26
N ALA A 673 21.93 -15.53 -2.23
CA ALA A 673 23.29 -15.04 -2.02
C ALA A 673 24.21 -15.29 -3.22
N ASN A 674 24.07 -16.45 -3.89
CA ASN A 674 24.89 -16.78 -5.06
C ASN A 674 24.50 -15.93 -6.29
N GLU A 675 23.20 -15.66 -6.47
CA GLU A 675 22.70 -14.79 -7.55
C GLU A 675 23.16 -13.33 -7.40
N LEU A 676 23.19 -12.82 -6.16
CA LEU A 676 23.52 -11.42 -5.88
C LEU A 676 25.02 -11.15 -5.66
N LYS A 677 25.83 -12.17 -5.39
CA LYS A 677 27.25 -12.03 -5.04
C LYS A 677 28.05 -11.25 -6.09
N ASP A 678 27.77 -11.52 -7.36
CA ASP A 678 28.57 -11.01 -8.48
C ASP A 678 27.97 -9.73 -9.11
N GLN A 679 26.91 -9.16 -8.51
CA GLN A 679 26.30 -7.91 -8.94
C GLN A 679 27.11 -6.66 -8.55
N GLY A 680 28.14 -6.82 -7.70
CA GLY A 680 29.08 -5.74 -7.35
C GLY A 680 28.63 -4.82 -6.21
N TYR A 681 27.59 -5.19 -5.45
CA TYR A 681 27.13 -4.40 -4.31
C TYR A 681 28.14 -4.38 -3.16
N GLU A 682 28.53 -3.19 -2.71
CA GLU A 682 29.45 -2.96 -1.59
C GLU A 682 28.88 -3.47 -0.26
N THR A 683 27.57 -3.32 -0.09
CA THR A 683 26.78 -3.73 1.06
C THR A 683 26.50 -5.23 1.15
N PHE A 684 26.90 -6.01 0.13
CA PHE A 684 26.68 -7.45 0.11
C PHE A 684 27.41 -8.17 1.26
N ALA A 685 26.64 -8.86 2.10
CA ALA A 685 27.12 -9.78 3.11
C ALA A 685 26.34 -11.10 3.02
N ARG A 686 27.01 -12.23 2.76
CA ARG A 686 26.35 -13.54 2.55
C ARG A 686 25.42 -13.96 3.71
N THR A 687 25.77 -13.58 4.94
CA THR A 687 25.00 -13.86 6.16
C THR A 687 23.98 -12.77 6.49
N GLY A 688 23.86 -11.74 5.66
CA GLY A 688 22.96 -10.62 5.85
C GLY A 688 21.59 -10.84 5.22
N ASP A 689 20.78 -9.79 5.30
CA ASP A 689 19.45 -9.73 4.70
C ASP A 689 19.48 -8.99 3.36
N ILE A 690 18.56 -9.34 2.47
CA ILE A 690 18.45 -8.74 1.12
C ILE A 690 18.19 -7.23 1.16
N TYR A 691 17.50 -6.71 2.18
CA TYR A 691 17.21 -5.27 2.26
C TYR A 691 18.49 -4.41 2.37
N CYS A 692 19.64 -4.96 2.80
CA CYS A 692 20.91 -4.23 2.78
C CYS A 692 21.32 -3.85 1.35
N ILE A 693 21.08 -4.76 0.41
CA ILE A 693 21.35 -4.57 -1.02
C ILE A 693 20.32 -3.60 -1.63
N PHE A 694 19.07 -3.65 -1.17
CA PHE A 694 18.06 -2.66 -1.56
C PHE A 694 18.45 -1.24 -1.13
N TYR A 695 18.99 -1.03 0.07
CA TYR A 695 19.47 0.30 0.48
C TYR A 695 20.49 0.86 -0.51
N GLU A 696 21.52 0.09 -0.84
CA GLU A 696 22.53 0.51 -1.82
C GLU A 696 21.89 0.77 -3.19
N LYS A 697 21.01 -0.13 -3.66
CA LYS A 697 20.31 0.06 -4.92
C LYS A 697 19.49 1.34 -4.93
N GLY A 698 18.65 1.56 -3.94
CA GLY A 698 17.79 2.75 -3.83
C GLY A 698 18.59 4.04 -3.77
N LEU A 699 19.67 4.07 -2.99
CA LEU A 699 20.57 5.23 -2.91
C LEU A 699 21.27 5.53 -4.24
N ASN A 700 21.57 4.49 -5.04
CA ASN A 700 22.15 4.64 -6.37
C ASN A 700 21.14 5.15 -7.42
N LEU A 701 19.84 4.93 -7.21
CA LEU A 701 18.77 5.42 -8.09
C LEU A 701 18.49 6.93 -7.93
N LEU A 702 18.94 7.57 -6.85
CA LEU A 702 18.61 8.96 -6.55
C LEU A 702 19.34 9.99 -7.43
N LYS A 703 18.68 11.10 -7.73
CA LYS A 703 19.29 12.37 -8.15
C LYS A 703 20.13 12.98 -7.02
N ASP A 704 20.97 13.96 -7.36
CA ASP A 704 21.61 14.80 -6.32
C ASP A 704 20.54 15.42 -5.41
N LYS A 705 20.78 15.37 -4.09
CA LYS A 705 19.80 15.75 -3.06
C LYS A 705 18.46 15.00 -3.09
N GLY A 706 18.39 13.86 -3.79
CA GLY A 706 17.24 12.96 -3.74
C GLY A 706 17.10 12.33 -2.36
N ILE A 707 15.89 11.85 -2.05
CA ILE A 707 15.53 11.29 -0.74
C ILE A 707 15.23 9.80 -0.86
N LEU A 708 15.89 8.98 -0.03
CA LEU A 708 15.50 7.60 0.22
C LEU A 708 14.74 7.50 1.54
N CYS A 709 13.64 6.77 1.56
CA CYS A 709 12.85 6.49 2.77
C CYS A 709 12.43 5.01 2.79
N TYR A 710 13.10 4.18 3.58
CA TYR A 710 12.80 2.76 3.70
C TYR A 710 12.43 2.36 5.12
N ILE A 711 11.46 1.46 5.22
CA ILE A 711 11.20 0.68 6.44
C ILE A 711 11.82 -0.71 6.30
N THR A 712 12.70 -1.10 7.22
CA THR A 712 13.40 -2.40 7.20
C THR A 712 13.61 -2.95 8.62
N SER A 713 14.20 -4.13 8.79
CA SER A 713 14.53 -4.62 10.14
C SER A 713 15.63 -3.77 10.78
N ASN A 714 15.51 -3.46 12.08
CA ASN A 714 16.54 -2.69 12.80
C ASN A 714 17.86 -3.45 13.04
N LYS A 715 17.91 -4.75 12.71
CA LYS A 715 19.06 -5.63 13.02
C LYS A 715 20.37 -5.17 12.38
N TRP A 716 20.34 -4.63 11.16
CA TRP A 716 21.55 -4.18 10.47
C TRP A 716 22.31 -3.08 11.22
N MET A 717 21.64 -2.35 12.11
CA MET A 717 22.26 -1.31 12.93
C MET A 717 23.28 -1.88 13.92
N ARG A 718 23.07 -3.12 14.39
CA ARG A 718 23.85 -3.74 15.48
C ARG A 718 24.54 -5.06 15.09
N SER A 719 24.09 -5.70 14.00
CA SER A 719 24.62 -6.99 13.57
C SER A 719 25.94 -6.85 12.80
N GLY A 720 26.77 -7.89 12.84
CA GLY A 720 28.03 -7.92 12.08
C GLY A 720 27.82 -7.89 10.56
N TYR A 721 26.74 -8.48 10.04
CA TYR A 721 26.46 -8.41 8.60
C TYR A 721 26.11 -7.00 8.11
N GLY A 722 25.64 -6.12 8.99
CA GLY A 722 25.28 -4.74 8.67
C GLY A 722 26.46 -3.77 8.61
N GLU A 723 27.68 -4.18 8.98
CA GLU A 723 28.88 -3.33 9.00
C GLU A 723 29.11 -2.61 7.68
N LYS A 724 28.99 -3.35 6.57
CA LYS A 724 29.16 -2.80 5.21
C LYS A 724 28.11 -1.76 4.86
N LEU A 725 26.85 -1.98 5.25
CA LEU A 725 25.78 -1.01 5.04
C LEU A 725 26.01 0.26 5.86
N ARG A 726 26.41 0.13 7.13
CA ARG A 726 26.74 1.28 8.00
C ARG A 726 27.89 2.09 7.42
N GLY A 727 28.97 1.44 6.99
CA GLY A 727 30.08 2.10 6.30
C GLY A 727 29.64 2.81 5.02
N TYR A 728 28.89 2.12 4.16
CA TYR A 728 28.38 2.69 2.91
C TYR A 728 27.52 3.94 3.13
N LEU A 729 26.62 3.92 4.11
CA LEU A 729 25.81 5.08 4.51
C LEU A 729 26.68 6.20 5.09
N ALA A 730 27.59 5.88 6.00
CA ALA A 730 28.42 6.84 6.69
C ALA A 730 29.38 7.60 5.75
N ASP A 731 29.92 6.90 4.74
CA ASP A 731 30.93 7.44 3.84
C ASP A 731 30.34 8.23 2.66
N ASN A 732 29.17 7.79 2.16
CA ASN A 732 28.67 8.26 0.86
C ASN A 732 27.36 9.06 0.92
N TYR A 733 26.56 8.93 1.98
CA TYR A 733 25.20 9.48 2.05
C TYR A 733 24.95 10.24 3.35
N ASN A 734 23.85 11.00 3.42
CA ASN A 734 23.50 11.79 4.60
C ASN A 734 22.22 11.23 5.24
N PRO A 735 22.33 10.38 6.29
CA PRO A 735 21.16 9.94 7.04
C PRO A 735 20.54 11.15 7.75
N LEU A 736 19.30 11.48 7.39
CA LEU A 736 18.57 12.61 7.94
C LEU A 736 17.83 12.23 9.22
N LYS A 737 17.05 11.15 9.15
CA LYS A 737 16.24 10.66 10.26
C LYS A 737 16.31 9.13 10.38
N LEU A 738 16.38 8.61 11.61
CA LEU A 738 16.34 7.18 11.89
C LEU A 738 15.38 6.90 13.06
N ILE A 739 14.27 6.21 12.75
CA ILE A 739 13.24 5.86 13.72
C ILE A 739 13.34 4.36 14.01
N ASP A 740 13.67 3.94 15.23
CA ASP A 740 13.64 2.54 15.66
C ASP A 740 12.32 2.27 16.41
N TYR A 741 11.51 1.31 15.96
CA TYR A 741 10.21 1.02 16.59
C TYR A 741 10.31 0.09 17.81
N ALA A 742 11.52 -0.30 18.21
CA ALA A 742 11.85 -0.85 19.53
C ALA A 742 11.10 -2.11 20.02
N GLY A 743 10.43 -2.86 19.15
CA GLY A 743 9.61 -4.02 19.52
C GLY A 743 8.10 -3.79 19.44
N ASN A 744 7.66 -2.57 19.12
CA ASN A 744 6.29 -2.31 18.75
C ASN A 744 5.90 -3.18 17.55
N LYS A 745 4.77 -3.89 17.65
CA LYS A 745 4.23 -4.71 16.55
C LYS A 745 3.65 -3.82 15.44
N ILE A 746 4.52 -3.32 14.56
CA ILE A 746 4.12 -2.55 13.38
C ILE A 746 3.38 -3.43 12.38
N PHE A 747 3.85 -4.66 12.17
CA PHE A 747 3.20 -5.62 11.29
C PHE A 747 2.37 -6.62 12.10
N GLU A 748 1.07 -6.74 11.82
CA GLU A 748 0.16 -7.66 12.53
C GLU A 748 0.63 -9.13 12.49
N SER A 749 1.30 -9.51 11.40
CA SER A 749 1.69 -10.89 11.11
C SER A 749 3.16 -11.23 11.40
N ALA A 750 4.00 -10.25 11.77
CA ALA A 750 5.44 -10.46 11.95
C ALA A 750 5.93 -9.98 13.32
N THR A 751 6.84 -10.76 13.92
CA THR A 751 7.54 -10.40 15.18
C THR A 751 8.88 -9.71 14.92
N VAL A 752 9.02 -9.05 13.77
CA VAL A 752 10.29 -8.44 13.35
C VAL A 752 10.35 -7.00 13.85
N ASP A 753 11.38 -6.68 14.63
CA ASP A 753 11.70 -5.31 15.00
C ASP A 753 12.18 -4.54 13.77
N VAL A 754 11.57 -3.38 13.54
CA VAL A 754 11.79 -2.56 12.35
C VAL A 754 12.25 -1.15 12.67
N ASN A 755 12.85 -0.51 11.68
CA ASN A 755 13.19 0.90 11.68
C ASN A 755 12.72 1.56 10.38
N THR A 756 12.58 2.88 10.41
CA THR A 756 12.47 3.72 9.21
C THR A 756 13.72 4.59 9.10
N LEU A 757 14.41 4.52 7.96
CA LEU A 757 15.56 5.36 7.64
C LEU A 757 15.21 6.32 6.51
N ILE A 758 15.39 7.61 6.77
CA ILE A 758 15.33 8.68 5.77
C ILE A 758 16.74 9.17 5.51
N ALA A 759 17.23 9.04 4.27
CA ALA A 759 18.56 9.43 3.87
C ALA A 759 18.53 10.30 2.61
N CYS A 760 19.53 11.15 2.45
CA CYS A 760 19.66 12.03 1.30
C CYS A 760 20.96 11.73 0.55
N LYS A 761 20.93 11.85 -0.79
CA LYS A 761 22.12 11.81 -1.63
C LYS A 761 22.92 13.11 -1.50
N GLU A 762 23.61 13.21 -0.38
CA GLU A 762 24.53 14.27 0.02
C GLU A 762 25.60 13.63 0.93
N LYS A 763 26.74 14.29 1.11
CA LYS A 763 27.75 13.83 2.07
C LYS A 763 27.20 13.87 3.51
N ASN A 764 27.51 12.84 4.30
CA ASN A 764 27.14 12.76 5.71
C ASN A 764 27.57 14.00 6.49
N LYS A 765 26.61 14.62 7.19
CA LYS A 765 26.86 15.79 8.04
C LYS A 765 27.12 15.42 9.50
N GLY A 766 26.88 14.16 9.87
CA GLY A 766 26.98 13.66 11.24
C GLY A 766 25.94 14.25 12.17
N LYS A 767 24.74 14.55 11.65
CA LYS A 767 23.65 15.19 12.38
C LYS A 767 22.32 14.46 12.17
N THR A 768 22.34 13.14 12.27
CA THR A 768 21.15 12.32 12.05
C THR A 768 20.22 12.46 13.25
N LEU A 769 18.97 12.84 13.01
CA LEU A 769 17.95 12.86 14.05
C LEU A 769 17.44 11.44 14.26
N ALA A 770 17.69 10.87 15.44
CA ALA A 770 17.31 9.49 15.73
C ALA A 770 16.50 9.37 17.02
N VAL A 771 15.60 8.39 17.04
CA VAL A 771 14.66 8.16 18.13
C VAL A 771 14.20 6.71 18.16
N THR A 772 14.04 6.21 19.38
CA THR A 772 13.49 4.89 19.67
C THR A 772 12.05 5.12 20.15
N VAL A 773 11.07 4.49 19.51
CA VAL A 773 9.65 4.64 19.85
C VAL A 773 9.29 3.71 21.00
N ASP A 774 8.86 4.27 22.12
CA ASP A 774 8.45 3.50 23.30
C ASP A 774 7.16 2.69 23.06
N ASP A 775 6.94 1.67 23.90
CA ASP A 775 5.79 0.76 23.81
C ASP A 775 4.45 1.52 23.90
N GLY A 776 3.60 1.38 22.87
CA GLY A 776 2.25 1.95 22.83
C GLY A 776 2.11 3.28 22.09
N CYS A 777 3.21 3.90 21.66
CA CYS A 777 3.22 5.20 20.97
C CYS A 777 3.08 5.12 19.44
N THR A 778 2.66 3.98 18.86
CA THR A 778 2.45 3.86 17.41
C THR A 778 1.26 4.68 16.89
N ARG A 779 0.40 5.18 17.78
CA ARG A 779 -0.73 6.06 17.45
C ARG A 779 -0.29 7.52 17.55
N ASN A 780 -0.02 8.13 16.39
CA ASN A 780 0.46 9.51 16.19
C ASN A 780 1.99 9.67 16.24
N LEU A 781 2.66 8.83 15.43
CA LEU A 781 4.10 8.76 15.29
C LEU A 781 4.73 10.15 15.02
N SER A 782 4.15 10.96 14.15
CA SER A 782 4.69 12.26 13.73
C SER A 782 5.02 13.22 14.89
N ASP A 783 4.10 13.36 15.84
CA ASP A 783 4.22 14.32 16.95
C ASP A 783 5.21 13.82 18.01
N TYR A 784 5.13 12.53 18.36
CA TYR A 784 6.08 11.87 19.25
C TYR A 784 7.52 12.04 18.73
N LEU A 785 7.73 11.80 17.43
CA LEU A 785 9.04 11.91 16.83
C LEU A 785 9.61 13.33 16.98
N GLN A 786 8.81 14.38 16.72
CA GLN A 786 9.27 15.77 16.87
C GLN A 786 9.77 16.10 18.27
N GLN A 787 9.17 15.53 19.32
CA GLN A 787 9.54 15.80 20.71
C GLN A 787 10.73 14.97 21.20
N HIS A 788 10.96 13.79 20.62
CA HIS A 788 11.89 12.79 21.14
C HIS A 788 13.16 12.57 20.29
N TYR A 789 13.33 13.30 19.18
CA TYR A 789 14.55 13.21 18.38
C TYR A 789 15.81 13.60 19.16
N SER A 790 16.88 12.83 18.92
CA SER A 790 18.24 13.11 19.41
C SER A 790 19.24 13.13 18.25
N GLU A 791 20.17 14.08 18.25
CA GLU A 791 21.22 14.17 17.22
C GLU A 791 22.28 13.08 17.43
N ASN A 792 22.53 12.27 16.41
CA ASN A 792 23.48 11.16 16.38
C ASN A 792 24.44 11.30 15.20
N ASN A 793 25.72 10.95 15.41
CA ASN A 793 26.78 11.23 14.44
C ASN A 793 26.89 10.21 13.30
N PHE A 794 26.65 8.91 13.56
CA PHE A 794 26.67 7.81 12.57
C PHE A 794 27.71 7.98 11.44
N ASN A 795 28.98 8.18 11.82
CA ASN A 795 30.08 8.56 10.92
C ASN A 795 31.08 7.43 10.67
N SER A 796 30.76 6.20 11.07
CA SER A 796 31.60 5.01 10.90
C SER A 796 30.74 3.76 10.65
N SER A 797 31.42 2.65 10.34
CA SER A 797 30.82 1.31 10.23
C SER A 797 30.54 0.65 11.59
N ASP A 798 30.84 1.31 12.71
CA ASP A 798 30.55 0.83 14.06
C ASP A 798 29.04 0.65 14.26
N ASN A 799 28.64 -0.02 15.34
CA ASN A 799 27.23 -0.23 15.65
C ASN A 799 26.50 1.11 15.80
N TRP A 800 25.39 1.25 15.09
CA TRP A 800 24.50 2.40 15.23
C TRP A 800 23.56 2.14 16.40
N ILE A 801 23.90 2.76 17.53
CA ILE A 801 23.14 2.70 18.76
C ILE A 801 22.46 4.05 18.93
N LEU A 802 21.13 4.04 19.09
CA LEU A 802 20.36 5.25 19.33
C LEU A 802 20.44 5.53 20.82
N LEU A 803 21.05 6.66 21.17
CA LEU A 803 21.20 7.09 22.55
C LEU A 803 20.73 8.53 22.66
N ASN A 804 19.93 8.80 23.68
CA ASN A 804 19.61 10.19 24.03
C ASN A 804 20.84 10.90 24.62
N PRO A 805 20.80 12.24 24.82
CA PRO A 805 21.96 12.98 25.34
C PRO A 805 22.47 12.49 26.71
N ILE A 806 21.56 12.02 27.57
CA ILE A 806 21.91 11.51 28.90
C ILE A 806 22.62 10.15 28.77
N GLU A 807 22.06 9.24 27.99
CA GLU A 807 22.64 7.92 27.72
C GLU A 807 23.99 8.01 27.02
N THR A 808 24.12 8.94 26.06
CA THR A 808 25.40 9.23 25.39
C THR A 808 26.45 9.71 26.41
N SER A 809 26.07 10.60 27.32
CA SER A 809 26.94 11.07 28.40
C SER A 809 27.37 9.91 29.32
N ILE A 810 26.43 9.02 29.67
CA ILE A 810 26.71 7.83 30.48
C ILE A 810 27.66 6.89 29.75
N LYS A 811 27.40 6.57 28.47
CA LYS A 811 28.26 5.71 27.64
C LYS A 811 29.67 6.27 27.55
N ASN A 812 29.81 7.56 27.23
CA ASN A 812 31.12 8.22 27.14
C ASN A 812 31.87 8.14 28.47
N LYS A 813 31.17 8.30 29.60
CA LYS A 813 31.77 8.13 30.93
C LYS A 813 32.20 6.68 31.18
N ILE A 814 31.37 5.70 30.81
CA ILE A 814 31.71 4.27 30.94
C ILE A 814 32.93 3.93 30.08
N GLU A 815 33.00 4.41 28.84
CA GLU A 815 34.12 4.14 27.93
C GLU A 815 35.41 4.87 28.32
N GLN A 816 35.30 6.06 28.92
CA GLN A 816 36.45 6.82 29.38
C GLN A 816 37.13 6.19 30.61
N TYR A 817 36.35 5.61 31.53
CA TYR A 817 36.87 5.08 32.80
C TYR A 817 36.90 3.55 32.87
N GLY A 818 36.04 2.87 32.13
CA GLY A 818 35.92 1.42 32.11
C GLY A 818 36.86 0.78 31.10
N THR A 819 37.35 -0.41 31.41
CA THR A 819 38.10 -1.25 30.48
C THR A 819 37.12 -2.14 29.71
N PRO A 820 37.01 -2.03 28.37
CA PRO A 820 36.14 -2.89 27.56
C PRO A 820 36.40 -4.37 27.82
N LEU A 821 35.36 -5.20 27.87
CA LEU A 821 35.50 -6.66 28.07
C LEU A 821 36.42 -7.32 27.04
N SER A 822 36.53 -6.76 25.84
CA SER A 822 37.44 -7.22 24.79
C SER A 822 38.93 -7.04 25.13
N GLU A 823 39.26 -6.12 26.04
CA GLU A 823 40.62 -5.88 26.53
C GLU A 823 40.95 -6.70 27.77
N TRP A 824 39.96 -7.37 28.36
CA TRP A 824 40.20 -8.30 29.45
C TRP A 824 40.77 -9.60 28.90
N ASN A 825 41.70 -10.20 29.65
CA ASN A 825 42.22 -11.52 29.32
C ASN A 825 41.22 -12.64 29.69
N ILE A 826 40.04 -12.59 29.08
CA ILE A 826 38.94 -13.54 29.28
C ILE A 826 38.54 -14.15 27.95
N GLN A 827 38.17 -15.43 27.97
CA GLN A 827 37.65 -16.12 26.79
C GLN A 827 36.14 -16.33 26.96
N ILE A 828 35.35 -15.64 26.13
CA ILE A 828 33.90 -15.77 26.10
C ILE A 828 33.55 -16.94 25.17
N ASN A 829 32.87 -17.95 25.71
CA ASN A 829 32.45 -19.12 24.96
C ASN A 829 30.92 -19.25 24.97
N TYR A 830 30.35 -19.86 23.93
CA TYR A 830 28.94 -20.23 23.94
C TYR A 830 28.70 -21.43 24.87
N GLY A 831 27.49 -21.53 25.43
CA GLY A 831 27.04 -22.72 26.15
C GLY A 831 26.96 -23.97 25.26
N ILE A 832 26.70 -25.13 25.89
CA ILE A 832 26.62 -26.42 25.19
C ILE A 832 25.43 -26.44 24.21
N LYS A 833 25.68 -26.77 22.93
CA LYS A 833 24.66 -27.04 21.92
C LYS A 833 24.51 -28.55 21.75
N THR A 834 23.35 -29.09 22.10
CA THR A 834 23.12 -30.56 22.18
C THR A 834 22.82 -31.22 20.84
N GLY A 835 22.57 -30.44 19.77
CA GLY A 835 22.19 -30.95 18.44
C GLY A 835 20.78 -31.55 18.37
N TYR A 836 20.26 -32.08 19.47
CA TYR A 836 18.89 -32.56 19.61
C TYR A 836 18.43 -32.48 21.07
N ASN A 837 17.70 -31.41 21.42
CA ASN A 837 17.35 -31.12 22.81
C ASN A 837 16.58 -32.25 23.50
N ASP A 838 15.62 -32.87 22.83
CA ASP A 838 14.73 -33.86 23.44
C ASP A 838 15.46 -35.14 23.87
N ALA A 839 16.57 -35.48 23.22
CA ALA A 839 17.37 -36.65 23.58
C ALA A 839 18.34 -36.39 24.74
N PHE A 840 18.82 -35.15 24.91
CA PHE A 840 19.89 -34.83 25.86
C PHE A 840 19.42 -34.02 27.07
N ILE A 841 18.23 -33.41 27.00
CA ILE A 841 17.64 -32.59 28.05
C ILE A 841 16.41 -33.31 28.59
N ILE A 842 16.63 -34.07 29.66
CA ILE A 842 15.61 -34.91 30.29
C ILE A 842 15.03 -34.26 31.55
N ASP A 843 13.80 -34.62 31.89
CA ASP A 843 13.17 -34.22 33.15
C ASP A 843 13.61 -35.12 34.32
N GLU A 844 13.20 -34.74 35.53
CA GLU A 844 13.58 -35.47 36.74
C GLU A 844 12.99 -36.89 36.78
N SER A 845 11.78 -37.08 36.24
CA SER A 845 11.14 -38.38 36.12
C SER A 845 11.95 -39.34 35.25
N THR A 846 12.35 -38.89 34.06
CA THR A 846 13.15 -39.66 33.10
C THR A 846 14.54 -39.95 33.66
N LYS A 847 15.17 -38.97 34.31
CA LYS A 847 16.45 -39.18 35.02
C LYS A 847 16.33 -40.31 36.04
N ASN A 848 15.31 -40.29 36.89
CA ASN A 848 15.13 -41.29 37.94
C ASN A 848 14.86 -42.69 37.34
N ALA A 849 14.08 -42.77 36.28
CA ALA A 849 13.83 -44.01 35.56
C ALA A 849 15.11 -44.60 34.94
N LEU A 850 15.95 -43.76 34.31
CA LEU A 850 17.21 -44.19 33.70
C LEU A 850 18.21 -44.69 34.75
N ILE A 851 18.34 -44.00 35.88
CA ILE A 851 19.21 -44.42 37.00
C ILE A 851 18.72 -45.72 37.63
N ALA A 852 17.40 -45.92 37.74
CA ALA A 852 16.83 -47.16 38.24
C ALA A 852 17.10 -48.34 37.28
N SER A 853 17.11 -48.10 35.97
CA SER A 853 17.39 -49.12 34.95
C SER A 853 18.87 -49.46 34.81
N ASP A 854 19.76 -48.47 34.91
CA ASP A 854 21.21 -48.64 34.95
C ASP A 854 21.81 -47.59 35.91
N PRO A 855 22.27 -48.00 37.11
CA PRO A 855 22.86 -47.11 38.09
C PRO A 855 24.04 -46.28 37.58
N LYS A 856 24.77 -46.74 36.55
CA LYS A 856 25.88 -45.98 35.94
C LYS A 856 25.41 -44.70 35.24
N SER A 857 24.14 -44.61 34.86
CA SER A 857 23.55 -43.40 34.26
C SER A 857 23.68 -42.18 35.17
N ALA A 858 23.72 -42.37 36.50
CA ALA A 858 23.91 -41.28 37.46
C ALA A 858 25.27 -40.57 37.27
N GLU A 859 26.28 -41.27 36.77
CA GLU A 859 27.61 -40.71 36.50
C GLU A 859 27.63 -39.84 35.24
N LEU A 860 26.72 -40.10 34.28
CA LEU A 860 26.65 -39.42 32.99
C LEU A 860 25.69 -38.22 33.00
N ILE A 861 24.62 -38.29 33.80
CA ILE A 861 23.61 -37.24 33.88
C ILE A 861 24.17 -36.08 34.72
N ARG A 862 24.07 -34.86 34.19
CA ARG A 862 24.51 -33.63 34.85
C ARG A 862 23.36 -32.61 34.91
N PRO A 863 23.31 -31.78 35.95
CA PRO A 863 22.42 -30.62 35.96
C PRO A 863 22.70 -29.74 34.74
N ILE A 864 21.64 -29.29 34.07
CA ILE A 864 21.70 -28.35 32.97
C ILE A 864 20.96 -27.08 33.36
N LEU A 865 21.56 -25.93 33.05
CA LEU A 865 20.96 -24.63 33.20
C LEU A 865 20.76 -24.04 31.80
N ARG A 866 19.51 -23.81 31.40
CA ARG A 866 19.20 -23.17 30.11
C ARG A 866 18.98 -21.68 30.35
N GLY A 867 19.05 -20.90 29.27
CA GLY A 867 18.74 -19.47 29.34
C GLY A 867 17.40 -19.15 29.99
N LYS A 868 16.36 -19.96 29.76
CA LYS A 868 15.04 -19.80 30.40
C LYS A 868 15.00 -20.14 31.90
N ASP A 869 16.00 -20.88 32.39
CA ASP A 869 16.12 -21.26 33.79
C ASP A 869 16.89 -20.18 34.58
N ILE A 870 17.49 -19.21 33.88
CA ILE A 870 18.13 -18.00 34.44
C ILE A 870 17.14 -16.84 34.25
N LYS A 871 16.55 -16.35 35.34
CA LYS A 871 15.72 -15.15 35.32
C LYS A 871 16.54 -13.90 35.54
#